data_AF-A0A3M5GRY9-F1
#
_entry.id   AF-A0A3M5GRY9-F1
#
_cell.length_a   1.000
_cell.length_b   1.000
_cell.length_c   1.000
_cell.angle_alpha   90.00
_cell.angle_beta   90.00
_cell.angle_gamma   90.00
#
_symmetry.space_group_name_H-M   'P 1'
#
loop_
_entity.id
_entity.type
_entity.pdbx_description
1 polymer ?
#
loop_
_entity_poly.entity_id
_entity_poly.type
_entity_poly.pdbx_seq_one_letter_code
_entity_poly.pdbx_strand_id
1 'polypeptide(L)'
;MPNILGQNFIAGGRSALGQSLQKSLDATTGEELPYSFHQATDGEIDAAALAAKAAFPEFRQLSPARGADFLDAIADELDQLDDDFVAIVCQETALPQARIQGERGRTSGQMRLFAKVLRRGDFVGARIDLALPDRKPLPRVDLRQYRIGVGPVAVFGASNFPLAFSTAGGDTAAALAAGCPVVFKAHSGHMATADLVASAIIRAAERTQMPKGVFNMIFGNGVGEGLVKHPAIQAVGFTGSLNGGNALCKMAAERPQPIPVFAEMSSINPVVLLPGALQARGETVAKELAGSVVMGAGQFCTNPGVVMGLRSPAFSTFVEQLTEQMGSQAPQTMLNAGGLRSYSKGVEHLLSHPGVTHLAGKPQEGKQAQAQLFKADVSLLLNGDQLLQEEVFGPTTLIIEVADDAQLKDALQALRGQLTATVIGEPADLSQYSWLQPILEERFGMPVWLENNATTAAIGESLVGVGAWASNFIYLSFNFGFGAGVVINGKPYFGSHGNAGEITLYNDEESINRPALRYLLDELHQNGVQVDSIEDLRLRFDPDWPGVDTWLARVKPTLDRLVNALAGLFDPQAVVFGGQLPPELGRRLIAATAFWGAHRYNAPPPRPQLLLSETNGDAAAIGAALVPLKERFFV
;
A
#
# COMPACT_ATOMS: atom_id res chain seq x y z
N MET A 1 7.98 12.28 29.47
CA MET A 1 6.63 12.87 29.24
C MET A 1 6.73 13.94 28.16
N PRO A 2 6.18 13.66 26.98
CA PRO A 2 6.20 14.59 25.87
C PRO A 2 5.31 15.83 26.13
N ASN A 3 5.72 16.98 25.58
CA ASN A 3 5.04 18.27 25.77
C ASN A 3 3.83 18.39 24.82
N ILE A 4 2.68 17.81 25.20
CA ILE A 4 1.42 17.92 24.46
C ILE A 4 0.63 19.12 24.99
N LEU A 5 0.48 20.15 24.16
CA LEU A 5 -0.19 21.40 24.56
C LEU A 5 -1.70 21.38 24.31
N GLY A 6 -2.16 20.58 23.34
CA GLY A 6 -3.58 20.51 22.97
C GLY A 6 -4.11 21.78 22.29
N GLN A 7 -3.23 22.53 21.63
CA GLN A 7 -3.52 23.81 20.98
C GLN A 7 -3.42 23.67 19.46
N ASN A 8 -4.30 24.34 18.72
CA ASN A 8 -4.29 24.38 17.26
C ASN A 8 -2.97 24.94 16.73
N PHE A 9 -2.47 24.41 15.62
CA PHE A 9 -1.27 24.87 14.93
C PHE A 9 -1.65 25.83 13.80
N ILE A 10 -1.28 27.10 13.92
CA ILE A 10 -1.67 28.15 12.97
C ILE A 10 -0.45 29.04 12.69
N ALA A 11 -0.06 29.12 11.41
CA ALA A 11 1.04 29.98 10.95
C ALA A 11 2.38 29.78 11.72
N GLY A 12 2.70 28.54 12.09
CA GLY A 12 3.89 28.19 12.89
C GLY A 12 3.76 28.50 14.39
N GLY A 13 2.64 29.05 14.85
CA GLY A 13 2.32 29.26 16.26
C GLY A 13 1.28 28.27 16.80
N ARG A 14 0.88 28.49 18.06
CA ARG A 14 -0.17 27.72 18.75
C ARG A 14 -1.35 28.63 19.12
N SER A 15 -2.58 28.13 19.02
CA SER A 15 -3.82 28.86 19.34
C SER A 15 -4.83 28.00 20.12
N ALA A 16 -5.51 28.62 21.09
CA ALA A 16 -6.44 27.97 22.01
C ALA A 16 -7.67 28.85 22.29
N LEU A 17 -8.21 29.50 21.26
CA LEU A 17 -9.34 30.42 21.42
C LEU A 17 -10.66 29.66 21.68
N GLY A 18 -10.73 28.41 21.28
CA GLY A 18 -11.86 27.52 21.56
C GLY A 18 -12.04 27.23 23.06
N GLN A 19 -13.28 27.33 23.52
CA GLN A 19 -13.65 26.99 24.91
C GLN A 19 -14.05 25.53 25.09
N SER A 20 -14.44 24.84 24.00
CA SER A 20 -14.79 23.42 24.03
C SER A 20 -13.52 22.57 24.05
N LEU A 21 -13.38 21.75 25.08
CA LEU A 21 -12.27 20.82 25.23
C LEU A 21 -12.68 19.43 24.76
N GLN A 22 -11.81 18.80 23.98
CA GLN A 22 -11.89 17.39 23.60
C GLN A 22 -10.89 16.58 24.40
N LYS A 23 -11.19 15.31 24.65
CA LYS A 23 -10.36 14.38 25.40
C LYS A 23 -9.89 13.26 24.48
N SER A 24 -8.61 12.91 24.57
CA SER A 24 -8.15 11.62 24.07
C SER A 24 -8.57 10.53 25.04
N LEU A 25 -8.84 9.34 24.52
CA LEU A 25 -9.30 8.20 25.30
C LEU A 25 -8.32 7.05 25.17
N ASP A 26 -8.14 6.29 26.24
CA ASP A 26 -7.50 4.98 26.19
C ASP A 26 -8.40 4.02 25.40
N ALA A 27 -7.86 3.43 24.32
CA ALA A 27 -8.63 2.57 23.43
C ALA A 27 -9.09 1.26 24.11
N THR A 28 -8.38 0.80 25.14
CA THR A 28 -8.68 -0.45 25.84
C THR A 28 -9.67 -0.23 26.98
N THR A 29 -9.46 0.79 27.81
CA THR A 29 -10.31 1.03 28.99
C THR A 29 -11.52 1.90 28.65
N GLY A 30 -11.36 2.84 27.71
CA GLY A 30 -12.30 3.90 27.39
C GLY A 30 -12.18 5.14 28.30
N GLU A 31 -11.20 5.16 29.21
CA GLU A 31 -11.00 6.26 30.16
C GLU A 31 -10.30 7.45 29.49
N GLU A 32 -10.52 8.66 30.03
CA GLU A 32 -9.87 9.86 29.55
C GLU A 32 -8.37 9.86 29.85
N LEU A 33 -7.57 10.17 28.84
CA LEU A 33 -6.16 10.46 28.99
C LEU A 33 -5.95 11.85 29.61
N PRO A 34 -4.79 12.15 30.21
CA PRO A 34 -4.55 13.42 30.90
C PRO A 34 -4.50 14.65 29.96
N TYR A 35 -4.64 14.47 28.65
CA TYR A 35 -4.54 15.53 27.65
C TYR A 35 -5.91 16.12 27.31
N SER A 36 -5.95 17.43 27.06
CA SER A 36 -7.16 18.14 26.64
C SER A 36 -6.85 19.00 25.43
N PHE A 37 -7.75 19.01 24.45
CA PHE A 37 -7.54 19.66 23.15
C PHE A 37 -8.59 20.73 22.91
N HIS A 38 -8.17 21.95 22.58
CA HIS A 38 -9.07 23.05 22.27
C HIS A 38 -9.67 22.87 20.86
N GLN A 39 -10.98 22.63 20.78
CA GLN A 39 -11.68 22.63 19.50
C GLN A 39 -11.54 23.99 18.82
N ALA A 40 -11.10 24.01 17.57
CA ALA A 40 -10.97 25.24 16.81
C ALA A 40 -12.30 25.99 16.68
N THR A 41 -12.24 27.30 16.84
CA THR A 41 -13.32 28.23 16.48
C THR A 41 -13.36 28.48 14.97
N ASP A 42 -14.45 29.04 14.47
CA ASP A 42 -14.55 29.48 13.06
C ASP A 42 -13.43 30.46 12.69
N GLY A 43 -13.04 31.34 13.61
CA GLY A 43 -11.92 32.26 13.43
C GLY A 43 -10.56 31.55 13.34
N GLU A 44 -10.36 30.47 14.10
CA GLU A 44 -9.14 29.65 14.00
C GLU A 44 -9.11 28.81 12.71
N ILE A 45 -10.27 28.34 12.23
CA ILE A 45 -10.40 27.67 10.93
C ILE A 45 -10.02 28.64 9.80
N ASP A 46 -10.59 29.85 9.80
CA ASP A 46 -10.28 30.92 8.84
C ASP A 46 -8.78 31.29 8.89
N ALA A 47 -8.24 31.52 10.10
CA ALA A 47 -6.83 31.86 10.27
C ALA A 47 -5.88 30.77 9.75
N ALA A 48 -6.17 29.48 9.99
CA ALA A 48 -5.37 28.37 9.48
C ALA A 48 -5.41 28.31 7.94
N ALA A 49 -6.58 28.47 7.34
CA ALA A 49 -6.74 28.43 5.89
C ALA A 49 -6.13 29.66 5.19
N LEU A 50 -6.23 30.84 5.79
CA LEU A 50 -5.57 32.06 5.29
C LEU A 50 -4.05 32.00 5.45
N ALA A 51 -3.53 31.42 6.53
CA ALA A 51 -2.09 31.20 6.70
C ALA A 51 -1.54 30.26 5.61
N ALA A 52 -2.23 29.16 5.33
CA ALA A 52 -1.89 28.26 4.23
C ALA A 52 -1.90 28.98 2.88
N LYS A 53 -2.92 29.81 2.61
CA LYS A 53 -3.01 30.62 1.39
C LYS A 53 -1.85 31.62 1.27
N ALA A 54 -1.45 32.25 2.37
CA ALA A 54 -0.34 33.20 2.39
C ALA A 54 1.01 32.53 2.13
N ALA A 55 1.20 31.29 2.62
CA ALA A 55 2.42 30.51 2.39
C ALA A 55 2.57 30.01 0.94
N PHE A 56 1.44 29.76 0.25
CA PHE A 56 1.43 29.06 -1.04
C PHE A 56 2.31 29.71 -2.13
N PRO A 57 2.27 31.04 -2.40
CA PRO A 57 3.07 31.66 -3.46
C PRO A 57 4.58 31.47 -3.28
N GLU A 58 5.08 31.53 -2.05
CA GLU A 58 6.49 31.30 -1.75
C GLU A 58 6.82 29.81 -1.81
N PHE A 59 6.01 28.96 -1.16
CA PHE A 59 6.27 27.53 -1.05
C PHE A 59 6.31 26.83 -2.40
N ARG A 60 5.38 27.14 -3.31
CA ARG A 60 5.33 26.53 -4.65
C ARG A 60 6.50 26.93 -5.57
N GLN A 61 7.22 28.01 -5.25
CA GLN A 61 8.35 28.52 -6.04
C GLN A 61 9.69 27.97 -5.56
N LEU A 62 9.69 27.19 -4.47
CA LEU A 62 10.88 26.49 -4.02
C LEU A 62 11.38 25.52 -5.08
N SER A 63 12.71 25.44 -5.22
CA SER A 63 13.32 24.41 -6.05
C SER A 63 12.93 23.01 -5.54
N PRO A 64 12.82 22.00 -6.40
CA PRO A 64 12.54 20.62 -5.97
C PRO A 64 13.52 20.11 -4.92
N ALA A 65 14.81 20.51 -4.96
CA ALA A 65 15.80 20.19 -3.96
C ALA A 65 15.41 20.68 -2.55
N ARG A 66 15.07 21.97 -2.40
CA ARG A 66 14.57 22.53 -1.13
C ARG A 66 13.30 21.84 -0.63
N GLY A 67 12.38 21.49 -1.52
CA GLY A 67 11.19 20.71 -1.15
C GLY A 67 11.55 19.32 -0.64
N ALA A 68 12.50 18.64 -1.31
CA ALA A 68 12.99 17.33 -0.89
C ALA A 68 13.68 17.39 0.47
N ASP A 69 14.50 18.41 0.72
CA ASP A 69 15.18 18.62 2.00
C ASP A 69 14.19 18.87 3.14
N PHE A 70 13.06 19.54 2.87
CA PHE A 70 11.97 19.69 3.84
C PHE A 70 11.30 18.34 4.16
N LEU A 71 11.00 17.53 3.15
CA LEU A 71 10.40 16.20 3.37
C LEU A 71 11.34 15.24 4.11
N ASP A 72 12.63 15.23 3.75
CA ASP A 72 13.64 14.47 4.49
C ASP A 72 13.75 14.98 5.94
N ALA A 73 13.67 16.30 6.14
CA ALA A 73 13.69 16.85 7.49
C ALA A 73 12.49 16.42 8.33
N ILE A 74 11.29 16.35 7.75
CA ILE A 74 10.13 15.77 8.43
C ILE A 74 10.40 14.30 8.78
N ALA A 75 10.94 13.53 7.84
CA ALA A 75 11.27 12.12 8.07
C ALA A 75 12.24 11.94 9.24
N ASP A 76 13.28 12.76 9.34
CA ASP A 76 14.25 12.71 10.44
C ASP A 76 13.62 13.06 11.78
N GLU A 77 12.74 14.08 11.82
CA GLU A 77 12.03 14.47 13.04
C GLU A 77 11.03 13.39 13.50
N LEU A 78 10.45 12.63 12.56
CA LEU A 78 9.60 11.47 12.86
C LEU A 78 10.41 10.30 13.42
N ASP A 79 11.59 10.02 12.84
CA ASP A 79 12.45 8.92 13.30
C ASP A 79 13.00 9.17 14.71
N GLN A 80 13.07 10.42 15.15
CA GLN A 80 13.46 10.82 16.50
C GLN A 80 12.34 10.68 17.55
N LEU A 81 11.10 10.41 17.15
CA LEU A 81 10.02 10.14 18.11
C LEU A 81 10.29 8.81 18.80
N ASP A 82 10.46 8.83 20.11
CA ASP A 82 10.98 7.72 20.93
C ASP A 82 9.90 6.72 21.39
N ASP A 83 10.23 5.91 22.40
CA ASP A 83 9.32 4.90 22.96
C ASP A 83 8.15 5.53 23.75
N ASP A 84 8.33 6.73 24.34
CA ASP A 84 7.23 7.47 24.99
C ASP A 84 6.15 7.82 23.95
N PHE A 85 6.57 8.25 22.75
CA PHE A 85 5.64 8.48 21.64
C PHE A 85 4.90 7.19 21.26
N VAL A 86 5.63 6.10 21.04
CA VAL A 86 5.02 4.82 20.65
C VAL A 86 4.01 4.34 21.69
N ALA A 87 4.32 4.47 22.97
CA ALA A 87 3.41 4.12 24.06
C ALA A 87 2.10 4.94 24.02
N ILE A 88 2.16 6.24 23.72
CA ILE A 88 0.97 7.08 23.57
C ILE A 88 0.12 6.63 22.38
N VAL A 89 0.73 6.33 21.24
CA VAL A 89 -0.02 5.84 20.07
C VAL A 89 -0.70 4.51 20.40
N CYS A 90 0.01 3.58 21.04
CA CYS A 90 -0.57 2.31 21.50
C CYS A 90 -1.74 2.53 22.46
N GLN A 91 -1.63 3.51 23.36
CA GLN A 91 -2.70 3.82 24.30
C GLN A 91 -3.95 4.39 23.63
N GLU A 92 -3.78 5.33 22.68
CA GLU A 92 -4.90 5.94 21.94
C GLU A 92 -5.57 4.98 20.95
N THR A 93 -4.89 3.90 20.53
CA THR A 93 -5.36 3.06 19.40
C THR A 93 -5.45 1.56 19.68
N ALA A 94 -4.95 1.09 20.82
CA ALA A 94 -4.78 -0.34 21.15
C ALA A 94 -3.94 -1.14 20.14
N LEU A 95 -3.27 -0.48 19.18
CA LEU A 95 -2.41 -1.15 18.21
C LEU A 95 -1.11 -1.61 18.88
N PRO A 96 -0.59 -2.81 18.54
CA PRO A 96 0.64 -3.32 19.14
C PRO A 96 1.86 -2.43 18.85
N GLN A 97 2.81 -2.38 19.78
CA GLN A 97 4.03 -1.59 19.67
C GLN A 97 4.80 -1.87 18.36
N ALA A 98 5.01 -3.13 18.01
CA ALA A 98 5.73 -3.50 16.78
C ALA A 98 5.04 -2.97 15.51
N ARG A 99 3.70 -2.94 15.51
CA ARG A 99 2.90 -2.36 14.42
C ARG A 99 3.13 -0.85 14.34
N ILE A 100 3.10 -0.13 15.46
CA ILE A 100 3.33 1.33 15.47
C ILE A 100 4.77 1.67 15.06
N GLN A 101 5.77 0.90 15.50
CA GLN A 101 7.15 1.09 15.06
C GLN A 101 7.31 0.88 13.55
N GLY A 102 6.69 -0.18 13.00
CA GLY A 102 6.63 -0.40 11.56
C GLY A 102 5.92 0.71 10.80
N GLU A 103 4.81 1.23 11.35
CA GLU A 103 4.05 2.32 10.74
C GLU A 103 4.79 3.67 10.80
N ARG A 104 5.56 3.93 11.87
CA ARG A 104 6.46 5.10 11.96
C ARG A 104 7.51 5.03 10.86
N GLY A 105 8.18 3.89 10.71
CA GLY A 105 9.16 3.66 9.64
C GLY A 105 8.56 3.76 8.23
N ARG A 106 7.31 3.29 8.04
CA ARG A 106 6.56 3.50 6.80
C ARG A 106 6.31 4.98 6.54
N THR A 107 5.89 5.73 7.55
CA THR A 107 5.58 7.17 7.44
C THR A 107 6.82 7.99 7.06
N SER A 108 7.94 7.78 7.74
CA SER A 108 9.20 8.46 7.41
C SER A 108 9.77 8.00 6.07
N GLY A 109 9.66 6.71 5.74
CA GLY A 109 10.01 6.17 4.42
C GLY A 109 9.19 6.79 3.28
N GLN A 110 7.91 7.05 3.49
CA GLN A 110 7.04 7.69 2.51
C GLN A 110 7.40 9.16 2.25
N MET A 111 7.79 9.91 3.30
CA MET A 111 8.34 11.26 3.12
C MET A 111 9.60 11.24 2.25
N ARG A 112 10.52 10.31 2.53
CA ARG A 112 11.76 10.13 1.74
C ARG A 112 11.48 9.68 0.31
N LEU A 113 10.44 8.87 0.09
CA LEU A 113 9.99 8.50 -1.25
C LEU A 113 9.59 9.75 -2.05
N PHE A 114 8.75 10.63 -1.48
CA PHE A 114 8.37 11.87 -2.16
C PHE A 114 9.55 12.84 -2.33
N ALA A 115 10.52 12.87 -1.39
CA ALA A 115 11.77 13.61 -1.55
C ALA A 115 12.57 13.11 -2.77
N LYS A 116 12.66 11.78 -2.97
CA LYS A 116 13.27 11.19 -4.18
C LYS A 116 12.52 11.57 -5.45
N VAL A 117 11.19 11.56 -5.44
CA VAL A 117 10.37 12.01 -6.59
C VAL A 117 10.68 13.47 -6.96
N LEU A 118 10.79 14.35 -5.96
CA LEU A 118 11.16 15.75 -6.18
C LEU A 118 12.54 15.90 -6.83
N ARG A 119 13.54 15.16 -6.32
CA ARG A 119 14.91 15.19 -6.87
C ARG A 119 14.98 14.62 -8.29
N ARG A 120 14.17 13.62 -8.61
CA ARG A 120 14.07 13.04 -9.95
C ARG A 120 13.43 14.01 -10.96
N GLY A 121 12.44 14.79 -10.54
CA GLY A 121 11.86 15.88 -11.32
C GLY A 121 10.84 15.48 -12.40
N ASP A 122 10.58 14.20 -12.59
CA ASP A 122 9.60 13.68 -13.56
C ASP A 122 8.15 14.08 -13.23
N PHE A 123 7.85 14.34 -11.95
CA PHE A 123 6.54 14.82 -11.50
C PHE A 123 6.09 16.13 -12.17
N VAL A 124 7.05 16.95 -12.63
CA VAL A 124 6.80 18.22 -13.35
C VAL A 124 5.99 17.97 -14.62
N GLY A 125 6.14 16.80 -15.25
CA GLY A 125 5.43 16.43 -16.47
C GLY A 125 5.65 17.43 -17.60
N ALA A 126 6.88 17.94 -17.75
CA ALA A 126 7.21 18.98 -18.70
C ALA A 126 6.97 18.52 -20.15
N ARG A 127 6.22 19.31 -20.92
CA ARG A 127 5.99 19.10 -22.36
C ARG A 127 6.37 20.36 -23.10
N ILE A 128 7.19 20.22 -24.15
CA ILE A 128 7.73 21.34 -24.92
C ILE A 128 7.41 21.12 -26.40
N ASP A 129 6.57 22.00 -26.94
CA ASP A 129 6.32 22.13 -28.37
C ASP A 129 7.10 23.34 -28.89
N LEU A 130 8.22 23.08 -29.57
CA LEU A 130 9.09 24.13 -30.10
C LEU A 130 8.36 24.98 -31.15
N ALA A 131 8.69 26.28 -31.19
CA ALA A 131 8.16 27.20 -32.18
C ALA A 131 8.44 26.72 -33.61
N LEU A 132 7.48 26.94 -34.51
CA LEU A 132 7.62 26.75 -35.95
C LEU A 132 7.14 28.02 -36.66
N PRO A 133 8.00 29.05 -36.78
CA PRO A 133 7.63 30.35 -37.34
C PRO A 133 7.19 30.29 -38.81
N ASP A 134 7.74 29.34 -39.57
CA ASP A 134 7.46 29.21 -41.00
C ASP A 134 6.33 28.22 -41.34
N ARG A 135 5.70 27.61 -40.32
CA ARG A 135 4.60 26.66 -40.53
C ARG A 135 3.43 27.35 -41.23
N LYS A 136 2.91 26.74 -42.31
CA LYS A 136 1.69 27.20 -43.01
C LYS A 136 0.48 26.30 -42.68
N PRO A 137 -0.75 26.84 -42.66
CA PRO A 137 -1.12 28.24 -42.96
C PRO A 137 -0.81 29.22 -41.82
N LEU A 138 -0.58 28.73 -40.60
CA LEU A 138 -0.28 29.56 -39.42
C LEU A 138 0.98 29.08 -38.69
N PRO A 139 1.84 30.02 -38.24
CA PRO A 139 2.99 29.70 -37.41
C PRO A 139 2.57 28.99 -36.12
N ARG A 140 3.46 28.18 -35.56
CA ARG A 140 3.30 27.64 -34.19
C ARG A 140 4.19 28.45 -33.24
N VAL A 141 3.62 28.98 -32.17
CA VAL A 141 4.38 29.61 -31.08
C VAL A 141 5.06 28.54 -30.20
N ASP A 142 6.06 28.94 -29.40
CA ASP A 142 6.65 28.06 -28.38
C ASP A 142 5.62 27.80 -27.28
N LEU A 143 5.28 26.53 -27.05
CA LEU A 143 4.32 26.13 -26.02
C LEU A 143 5.02 25.22 -25.01
N ARG A 144 4.88 25.57 -23.73
CA ARG A 144 5.44 24.79 -22.61
C ARG A 144 4.37 24.53 -21.59
N GLN A 145 4.22 23.28 -21.21
CA GLN A 145 3.30 22.84 -20.17
C GLN A 145 4.07 22.14 -19.06
N TYR A 146 3.68 22.40 -17.82
CA TYR A 146 4.17 21.69 -16.64
C TYR A 146 3.10 21.72 -15.55
N ARG A 147 3.22 20.82 -14.58
CA ARG A 147 2.31 20.70 -13.43
C ARG A 147 2.72 21.65 -12.31
N ILE A 148 1.74 22.19 -11.60
CA ILE A 148 1.91 23.07 -10.45
C ILE A 148 0.96 22.61 -9.33
N GLY A 149 1.32 22.89 -8.08
CA GLY A 149 0.43 22.69 -6.94
C GLY A 149 -0.89 23.43 -7.11
N VAL A 150 -1.97 22.85 -6.59
CA VAL A 150 -3.34 23.39 -6.73
C VAL A 150 -3.64 24.53 -5.76
N GLY A 151 -2.90 24.63 -4.65
CA GLY A 151 -3.14 25.56 -3.56
C GLY A 151 -3.23 24.85 -2.21
N PRO A 152 -3.70 25.52 -1.15
CA PRO A 152 -3.89 24.89 0.16
C PRO A 152 -4.77 23.63 0.11
N VAL A 153 -4.34 22.56 0.77
CA VAL A 153 -5.05 21.28 0.82
C VAL A 153 -5.53 21.01 2.25
N ALA A 154 -6.82 20.69 2.39
CA ALA A 154 -7.35 20.18 3.65
C ALA A 154 -7.14 18.66 3.71
N VAL A 155 -6.60 18.14 4.81
CA VAL A 155 -6.35 16.70 4.98
C VAL A 155 -7.05 16.18 6.23
N PHE A 156 -7.78 15.08 6.08
CA PHE A 156 -8.50 14.40 7.15
C PHE A 156 -7.91 13.01 7.36
N GLY A 157 -7.17 12.83 8.47
CA GLY A 157 -6.48 11.58 8.76
C GLY A 157 -7.39 10.40 9.12
N ALA A 158 -6.96 9.20 8.77
CA ALA A 158 -7.60 7.94 9.09
C ALA A 158 -7.48 7.59 10.58
N SER A 159 -8.44 6.83 11.10
CA SER A 159 -8.40 6.31 12.47
C SER A 159 -7.46 5.11 12.64
N ASN A 160 -7.41 4.23 11.64
CA ASN A 160 -6.79 2.91 11.69
C ASN A 160 -5.31 2.86 11.32
N PHE A 161 -4.81 3.94 10.71
CA PHE A 161 -3.40 4.18 10.45
C PHE A 161 -3.06 5.56 11.04
N PRO A 162 -2.82 5.63 12.38
CA PRO A 162 -2.66 6.89 13.09
C PRO A 162 -1.42 7.68 12.67
N LEU A 163 -0.52 7.08 11.87
CA LEU A 163 0.68 7.72 11.35
C LEU A 163 0.65 7.79 9.81
N ALA A 164 0.63 6.64 9.12
CA ALA A 164 0.90 6.56 7.68
C ALA A 164 -0.22 7.13 6.79
N PHE A 165 -1.44 7.26 7.33
CA PHE A 165 -2.59 7.89 6.67
C PHE A 165 -3.20 9.00 7.55
N SER A 166 -2.36 9.66 8.35
CA SER A 166 -2.78 10.70 9.30
C SER A 166 -1.94 11.97 9.13
N THR A 167 -1.51 12.61 10.22
CA THR A 167 -0.90 13.95 10.26
C THR A 167 0.28 14.11 9.29
N ALA A 168 1.20 13.14 9.28
CA ALA A 168 2.31 13.05 8.33
C ALA A 168 2.10 11.92 7.31
N GLY A 169 0.86 11.56 7.03
CA GLY A 169 0.50 10.46 6.13
C GLY A 169 0.64 10.78 4.65
N GLY A 170 0.10 9.88 3.82
CA GLY A 170 0.19 9.94 2.35
C GLY A 170 -0.23 11.27 1.76
N ASP A 171 -1.41 11.74 2.13
CA ASP A 171 -1.99 12.98 1.60
C ASP A 171 -1.17 14.22 1.99
N THR A 172 -0.72 14.28 3.25
CA THR A 172 0.17 15.37 3.71
C THR A 172 1.49 15.34 2.94
N ALA A 173 2.14 14.17 2.83
CA ALA A 173 3.42 14.03 2.14
C ALA A 173 3.30 14.42 0.65
N ALA A 174 2.27 13.93 -0.04
CA ALA A 174 2.00 14.23 -1.44
C ALA A 174 1.65 15.70 -1.67
N ALA A 175 0.82 16.31 -0.81
CA ALA A 175 0.47 17.72 -0.91
C ALA A 175 1.70 18.62 -0.72
N LEU A 176 2.51 18.36 0.32
CA LEU A 176 3.74 19.12 0.56
C LEU A 176 4.72 18.94 -0.61
N ALA A 177 4.87 17.72 -1.15
CA ALA A 177 5.68 17.47 -2.35
C ALA A 177 5.17 18.25 -3.57
N ALA A 178 3.85 18.36 -3.76
CA ALA A 178 3.27 19.15 -4.85
C ALA A 178 3.42 20.68 -4.66
N GLY A 179 4.03 21.15 -3.56
CA GLY A 179 4.14 22.57 -3.22
C GLY A 179 2.85 23.16 -2.67
N CYS A 180 1.98 22.32 -2.09
CA CYS A 180 0.71 22.72 -1.49
C CYS A 180 0.82 22.77 0.04
N PRO A 181 0.57 23.94 0.67
CA PRO A 181 0.44 24.01 2.13
C PRO A 181 -0.74 23.18 2.63
N VAL A 182 -0.60 22.60 3.82
CA VAL A 182 -1.59 21.69 4.40
C VAL A 182 -2.32 22.34 5.59
N VAL A 183 -3.63 22.16 5.64
CA VAL A 183 -4.44 22.36 6.84
C VAL A 183 -5.02 21.01 7.27
N PHE A 184 -4.40 20.39 8.27
CA PHE A 184 -4.78 19.08 8.75
C PHE A 184 -5.90 19.18 9.79
N LYS A 185 -6.95 18.36 9.65
CA LYS A 185 -7.98 18.19 10.67
C LYS A 185 -7.62 16.96 11.50
N ALA A 186 -7.28 17.16 12.78
CA ALA A 186 -6.91 16.06 13.67
C ALA A 186 -8.07 15.08 13.89
N HIS A 187 -7.79 13.78 13.76
CA HIS A 187 -8.76 12.73 14.03
C HIS A 187 -8.94 12.60 15.55
N SER A 188 -10.19 12.48 16.02
CA SER A 188 -10.50 12.46 17.46
C SER A 188 -10.04 11.20 18.17
N GLY A 189 -9.77 10.13 17.41
CA GLY A 189 -9.24 8.87 17.93
C GLY A 189 -7.77 8.89 18.34
N HIS A 190 -6.97 9.91 17.97
CA HIS A 190 -5.53 9.94 18.26
C HIS A 190 -4.94 11.37 18.30
N MET A 191 -5.59 12.27 19.05
CA MET A 191 -5.22 13.69 19.07
C MET A 191 -3.85 13.95 19.70
N ALA A 192 -3.43 13.16 20.69
CA ALA A 192 -2.11 13.30 21.30
C ALA A 192 -1.01 12.89 20.32
N THR A 193 -1.23 11.78 19.60
CA THR A 193 -0.39 11.34 18.48
C THR A 193 -0.25 12.44 17.44
N ALA A 194 -1.38 13.04 17.01
CA ALA A 194 -1.38 14.10 16.02
C ALA A 194 -0.60 15.36 16.47
N ASP A 195 -0.70 15.77 17.75
CA ASP A 195 0.05 16.91 18.28
C ASP A 195 1.58 16.69 18.22
N LEU A 196 2.04 15.48 18.54
CA LEU A 196 3.47 15.15 18.51
C LEU A 196 4.00 15.10 17.08
N VAL A 197 3.25 14.51 16.16
CA VAL A 197 3.60 14.47 14.74
C VAL A 197 3.59 15.87 14.12
N ALA A 198 2.57 16.69 14.41
CA ALA A 198 2.53 18.07 13.95
C ALA A 198 3.71 18.89 14.50
N SER A 199 4.09 18.68 15.76
CA SER A 199 5.27 19.31 16.34
C SER A 199 6.56 18.93 15.61
N ALA A 200 6.70 17.67 15.18
CA ALA A 200 7.82 17.23 14.34
C ALA A 200 7.84 17.95 12.98
N ILE A 201 6.68 18.10 12.33
CA ILE A 201 6.56 18.85 11.07
C ILE A 201 6.96 20.33 11.25
N ILE A 202 6.52 20.98 12.34
CA ILE A 202 6.87 22.38 12.61
C ILE A 202 8.38 22.54 12.83
N ARG A 203 9.03 21.65 13.60
CA ARG A 203 10.50 21.70 13.77
C ARG A 203 11.24 21.53 12.45
N ALA A 204 10.78 20.63 11.58
CA ALA A 204 11.33 20.46 10.24
C ALA A 204 11.14 21.73 9.37
N ALA A 205 9.96 22.37 9.46
CA ALA A 205 9.66 23.61 8.74
C ALA A 205 10.55 24.77 9.21
N GLU A 206 10.78 24.90 10.52
CA GLU A 206 11.70 25.89 11.09
C GLU A 206 13.15 25.63 10.65
N ARG A 207 13.61 24.38 10.77
CA ARG A 207 14.96 23.94 10.39
C ARG A 207 15.28 24.21 8.92
N THR A 208 14.28 24.10 8.04
CA THR A 208 14.42 24.29 6.59
C THR A 208 13.93 25.66 6.10
N GLN A 209 13.56 26.54 7.04
CA GLN A 209 13.13 27.91 6.76
C GLN A 209 11.95 27.97 5.78
N MET A 210 10.94 27.12 6.01
CA MET A 210 9.70 27.16 5.24
C MET A 210 8.82 28.35 5.65
N PRO A 211 7.98 28.87 4.74
CA PRO A 211 7.05 29.95 5.08
C PRO A 211 6.09 29.52 6.20
N LYS A 212 5.78 30.48 7.08
CA LYS A 212 4.75 30.30 8.11
C LYS A 212 3.42 29.92 7.44
N GLY A 213 2.81 28.84 7.90
CA GLY A 213 1.56 28.33 7.33
C GLY A 213 1.75 27.24 6.27
N VAL A 214 2.99 26.80 5.98
CA VAL A 214 3.23 25.59 5.16
C VAL A 214 2.49 24.36 5.69
N PHE A 215 2.36 24.27 7.02
CA PHE A 215 1.56 23.27 7.72
C PHE A 215 0.77 23.95 8.84
N ASN A 216 -0.52 23.62 8.94
CA ASN A 216 -1.44 24.02 10.00
C ASN A 216 -2.23 22.79 10.44
N MET A 217 -2.73 22.79 11.67
CA MET A 217 -3.54 21.70 12.19
C MET A 217 -4.59 22.21 13.18
N ILE A 218 -5.81 21.70 13.06
CA ILE A 218 -6.93 22.07 13.92
C ILE A 218 -7.58 20.84 14.58
N PHE A 219 -8.05 21.01 15.82
CA PHE A 219 -8.79 19.99 16.58
C PHE A 219 -10.30 20.25 16.57
N GLY A 220 -11.10 19.19 16.81
CA GLY A 220 -12.55 19.29 17.02
C GLY A 220 -13.38 18.37 16.13
N ASN A 221 -14.59 18.03 16.55
CA ASN A 221 -15.46 17.12 15.79
C ASN A 221 -16.34 17.85 14.76
N GLY A 222 -16.65 19.14 14.97
CA GLY A 222 -17.50 19.95 14.09
C GLY A 222 -16.77 20.86 13.09
N VAL A 223 -15.44 20.83 13.07
CA VAL A 223 -14.63 21.82 12.34
C VAL A 223 -14.42 21.49 10.85
N GLY A 224 -14.76 20.25 10.44
CA GLY A 224 -14.48 19.75 9.09
C GLY A 224 -15.28 20.45 8.00
N GLU A 225 -16.57 20.73 8.24
CA GLU A 225 -17.44 21.42 7.28
C GLU A 225 -16.93 22.83 6.96
N GLY A 226 -16.60 23.61 7.99
CA GLY A 226 -16.05 24.96 7.83
C GLY A 226 -14.76 24.94 7.00
N LEU A 227 -13.87 23.99 7.28
CA LEU A 227 -12.62 23.83 6.53
C LEU A 227 -12.86 23.46 5.05
N VAL A 228 -13.71 22.46 4.77
CA VAL A 228 -14.00 22.04 3.39
C VAL A 228 -14.71 23.12 2.59
N LYS A 229 -15.55 23.95 3.21
CA LYS A 229 -16.23 25.06 2.53
C LYS A 229 -15.37 26.31 2.39
N HIS A 230 -14.25 26.41 3.10
CA HIS A 230 -13.44 27.62 3.15
C HIS A 230 -12.82 27.97 1.78
N PRO A 231 -12.99 29.19 1.25
CA PRO A 231 -12.59 29.55 -0.12
C PRO A 231 -11.08 29.46 -0.39
N ALA A 232 -10.24 29.50 0.65
CA ALA A 232 -8.79 29.32 0.50
C ALA A 232 -8.36 27.87 0.21
N ILE A 233 -9.15 26.88 0.62
CA ILE A 233 -8.85 25.46 0.35
C ILE A 233 -9.15 25.15 -1.11
N GLN A 234 -8.22 24.48 -1.78
CA GLN A 234 -8.26 24.17 -3.22
C GLN A 234 -8.33 22.66 -3.52
N ALA A 235 -8.15 21.79 -2.53
CA ALA A 235 -8.44 20.35 -2.62
C ALA A 235 -8.63 19.74 -1.23
N VAL A 236 -9.21 18.55 -1.16
CA VAL A 236 -9.38 17.77 0.08
C VAL A 236 -8.83 16.35 -0.11
N GLY A 237 -8.01 15.90 0.84
CA GLY A 237 -7.67 14.49 1.05
C GLY A 237 -8.43 13.93 2.26
N PHE A 238 -9.08 12.79 2.10
CA PHE A 238 -9.89 12.17 3.14
C PHE A 238 -9.74 10.65 3.14
N THR A 239 -9.57 10.07 4.33
CA THR A 239 -9.69 8.63 4.54
C THR A 239 -10.65 8.36 5.70
N GLY A 240 -11.73 7.64 5.45
CA GLY A 240 -12.74 7.38 6.48
C GLY A 240 -13.99 6.68 5.97
N SER A 241 -15.12 6.88 6.66
CA SER A 241 -16.37 6.20 6.30
C SER A 241 -16.98 6.71 5.00
N LEU A 242 -17.72 5.84 4.31
CA LEU A 242 -18.47 6.18 3.08
C LEU A 242 -19.39 7.39 3.27
N ASN A 243 -20.14 7.44 4.37
CA ASN A 243 -21.05 8.55 4.65
C ASN A 243 -20.30 9.87 4.89
N GLY A 244 -19.16 9.82 5.59
CA GLY A 244 -18.31 10.99 5.81
C GLY A 244 -17.72 11.51 4.50
N GLY A 245 -17.14 10.62 3.69
CA GLY A 245 -16.56 10.97 2.39
C GLY A 245 -17.60 11.56 1.43
N ASN A 246 -18.77 10.93 1.30
CA ASN A 246 -19.87 11.43 0.47
C ASN A 246 -20.34 12.83 0.90
N ALA A 247 -20.42 13.09 2.21
CA ALA A 247 -20.78 14.42 2.71
C ALA A 247 -19.73 15.47 2.32
N LEU A 248 -18.44 15.15 2.42
CA LEU A 248 -17.36 16.06 2.02
C LEU A 248 -17.34 16.31 0.51
N CYS A 249 -17.50 15.26 -0.31
CA CYS A 249 -17.63 15.36 -1.77
C CYS A 249 -18.78 16.29 -2.18
N LYS A 250 -19.95 16.11 -1.55
CA LYS A 250 -21.12 16.97 -1.79
C LYS A 250 -20.83 18.43 -1.43
N MET A 251 -20.32 18.67 -0.21
CA MET A 251 -20.01 20.03 0.24
C MET A 251 -18.99 20.72 -0.65
N ALA A 252 -17.96 20.01 -1.11
CA ALA A 252 -16.95 20.55 -2.01
C ALA A 252 -17.51 20.89 -3.40
N ALA A 253 -18.41 20.06 -3.93
CA ALA A 253 -19.08 20.30 -5.22
C ALA A 253 -20.08 21.46 -5.17
N GLU A 254 -20.71 21.72 -4.03
CA GLU A 254 -21.70 22.80 -3.82
C GLU A 254 -21.05 24.19 -3.58
N ARG A 255 -19.73 24.27 -3.48
CA ARG A 255 -19.02 25.55 -3.32
C ARG A 255 -19.21 26.46 -4.54
N PRO A 256 -19.15 27.80 -4.37
CA PRO A 256 -19.11 28.74 -5.50
C PRO A 256 -17.94 28.45 -6.46
N GLN A 257 -16.81 28.00 -5.92
CA GLN A 257 -15.71 27.40 -6.68
C GLN A 257 -15.54 25.95 -6.20
N PRO A 258 -16.07 24.97 -6.96
CA PRO A 258 -15.91 23.55 -6.65
C PRO A 258 -14.42 23.16 -6.59
N ILE A 259 -14.10 22.24 -5.68
CA ILE A 259 -12.74 21.72 -5.50
C ILE A 259 -12.73 20.19 -5.54
N PRO A 260 -11.64 19.56 -5.99
CA PRO A 260 -11.52 18.11 -5.96
C PRO A 260 -11.47 17.59 -4.53
N VAL A 261 -12.10 16.44 -4.31
CA VAL A 261 -12.01 15.64 -3.09
C VAL A 261 -11.48 14.26 -3.48
N PHE A 262 -10.37 13.87 -2.86
CA PHE A 262 -9.78 12.54 -2.96
C PHE A 262 -10.16 11.80 -1.69
N ALA A 263 -11.19 10.96 -1.78
CA ALA A 263 -11.78 10.26 -0.63
C ALA A 263 -11.60 8.75 -0.78
N GLU A 264 -10.76 8.18 0.07
CA GLU A 264 -10.69 6.73 0.29
C GLU A 264 -11.75 6.36 1.33
N MET A 265 -12.69 5.50 0.91
CA MET A 265 -13.90 5.15 1.67
C MET A 265 -13.98 3.64 1.90
N SER A 266 -15.07 3.19 2.53
CA SER A 266 -15.34 1.78 2.82
C SER A 266 -15.33 0.88 1.58
N SER A 267 -14.79 -0.33 1.73
CA SER A 267 -14.77 -1.38 0.72
C SER A 267 -14.87 -2.75 1.39
N ILE A 268 -15.48 -3.72 0.68
CA ILE A 268 -15.61 -5.11 1.13
C ILE A 268 -14.58 -6.05 0.49
N ASN A 269 -13.78 -5.56 -0.46
CA ASN A 269 -12.61 -6.24 -1.03
C ASN A 269 -12.87 -7.71 -1.41
N PRO A 270 -13.70 -7.99 -2.43
CA PRO A 270 -14.11 -9.34 -2.79
C PRO A 270 -12.91 -10.25 -3.09
N VAL A 271 -12.96 -11.47 -2.56
CA VAL A 271 -12.02 -12.55 -2.87
C VAL A 271 -12.77 -13.64 -3.66
N VAL A 272 -12.31 -13.95 -4.86
CA VAL A 272 -12.84 -15.03 -5.71
C VAL A 272 -11.90 -16.23 -5.62
N LEU A 273 -12.42 -17.36 -5.16
CA LEU A 273 -11.68 -18.62 -5.04
C LEU A 273 -12.01 -19.54 -6.21
N LEU A 274 -11.00 -19.91 -7.00
CA LEU A 274 -11.16 -20.77 -8.16
C LEU A 274 -10.95 -22.25 -7.80
N PRO A 275 -11.59 -23.18 -8.53
CA PRO A 275 -11.62 -24.60 -8.15
C PRO A 275 -10.24 -25.25 -8.04
N GLY A 276 -9.29 -24.94 -8.94
CA GLY A 276 -7.95 -25.52 -8.91
C GLY A 276 -7.19 -25.14 -7.64
N ALA A 277 -7.24 -23.88 -7.22
CA ALA A 277 -6.61 -23.44 -5.97
C ALA A 277 -7.20 -24.11 -4.73
N LEU A 278 -8.52 -24.30 -4.70
CA LEU A 278 -9.19 -25.01 -3.60
C LEU A 278 -8.76 -26.48 -3.54
N GLN A 279 -8.62 -27.15 -4.69
CA GLN A 279 -8.16 -28.53 -4.77
C GLN A 279 -6.69 -28.69 -4.39
N ALA A 280 -5.84 -27.78 -4.85
CA ALA A 280 -4.40 -27.86 -4.62
C ALA A 280 -4.01 -27.50 -3.19
N ARG A 281 -4.67 -26.49 -2.60
CA ARG A 281 -4.21 -25.84 -1.36
C ARG A 281 -5.32 -25.13 -0.57
N GLY A 282 -6.55 -25.63 -0.62
CA GLY A 282 -7.71 -25.05 0.07
C GLY A 282 -7.50 -24.81 1.57
N GLU A 283 -6.84 -25.73 2.28
CA GLU A 283 -6.54 -25.60 3.72
C GLU A 283 -5.63 -24.41 4.00
N THR A 284 -4.56 -24.25 3.21
CA THR A 284 -3.63 -23.11 3.32
C THR A 284 -4.36 -21.81 3.05
N VAL A 285 -5.18 -21.76 2.00
CA VAL A 285 -5.98 -20.57 1.66
C VAL A 285 -6.94 -20.21 2.79
N ALA A 286 -7.61 -21.17 3.42
CA ALA A 286 -8.52 -20.92 4.54
C ALA A 286 -7.80 -20.31 5.75
N LYS A 287 -6.63 -20.85 6.11
CA LYS A 287 -5.79 -20.36 7.20
C LYS A 287 -5.27 -18.94 6.93
N GLU A 288 -4.72 -18.69 5.75
CA GLU A 288 -4.20 -17.38 5.36
C GLU A 288 -5.30 -16.33 5.28
N LEU A 289 -6.46 -16.69 4.72
CA LEU A 289 -7.60 -15.80 4.63
C LEU A 289 -8.16 -15.44 6.01
N ALA A 290 -8.31 -16.41 6.92
CA ALA A 290 -8.69 -16.12 8.30
C ALA A 290 -7.72 -15.14 8.96
N GLY A 291 -6.41 -15.37 8.78
CA GLY A 291 -5.36 -14.46 9.26
C GLY A 291 -5.48 -13.04 8.70
N SER A 292 -5.79 -12.92 7.40
CA SER A 292 -6.04 -11.63 6.73
C SER A 292 -7.26 -10.90 7.29
N VAL A 293 -8.37 -11.62 7.49
CA VAL A 293 -9.62 -11.06 8.05
C VAL A 293 -9.43 -10.53 9.46
N VAL A 294 -8.68 -11.22 10.32
CA VAL A 294 -8.53 -10.81 11.72
C VAL A 294 -7.34 -9.89 11.99
N MET A 295 -6.48 -9.64 11.01
CA MET A 295 -5.29 -8.82 11.16
C MET A 295 -5.64 -7.41 11.69
N GLY A 296 -5.07 -7.03 12.84
CA GLY A 296 -5.36 -5.74 13.48
C GLY A 296 -6.84 -5.58 13.89
N ALA A 297 -7.46 -6.65 14.38
CA ALA A 297 -8.90 -6.75 14.61
C ALA A 297 -9.73 -6.45 13.34
N GLY A 298 -9.23 -6.80 12.15
CA GLY A 298 -9.89 -6.54 10.87
C GLY A 298 -10.00 -5.08 10.46
N GLN A 299 -9.30 -4.16 11.14
CA GLN A 299 -9.41 -2.71 10.92
C GLN A 299 -8.54 -2.21 9.77
N PHE A 300 -8.55 -2.91 8.64
CA PHE A 300 -7.88 -2.52 7.40
C PHE A 300 -8.94 -2.17 6.37
N CYS A 301 -8.76 -1.06 5.64
CA CYS A 301 -9.65 -0.71 4.53
C CYS A 301 -9.63 -1.75 3.39
N THR A 302 -8.56 -2.56 3.32
CA THR A 302 -8.38 -3.66 2.38
C THR A 302 -8.73 -5.03 3.00
N ASN A 303 -9.47 -5.06 4.11
CA ASN A 303 -9.90 -6.31 4.74
C ASN A 303 -10.84 -7.09 3.79
N PRO A 304 -10.64 -8.41 3.58
CA PRO A 304 -11.48 -9.22 2.71
C PRO A 304 -12.84 -9.51 3.38
N GLY A 305 -13.79 -8.62 3.15
CA GLY A 305 -15.14 -8.67 3.73
C GLY A 305 -16.09 -9.64 3.03
N VAL A 306 -15.83 -9.98 1.76
CA VAL A 306 -16.64 -10.96 1.00
C VAL A 306 -15.77 -11.98 0.28
N VAL A 307 -16.16 -13.25 0.35
CA VAL A 307 -15.47 -14.39 -0.27
C VAL A 307 -16.46 -15.16 -1.15
N MET A 308 -16.15 -15.30 -2.43
CA MET A 308 -16.99 -15.93 -3.44
C MET A 308 -16.34 -17.19 -4.00
N GLY A 309 -17.15 -18.23 -4.25
CA GLY A 309 -16.69 -19.44 -4.92
C GLY A 309 -17.82 -20.29 -5.50
N LEU A 310 -17.46 -21.12 -6.48
CA LEU A 310 -18.38 -22.04 -7.13
C LEU A 310 -18.77 -23.19 -6.18
N ARG A 311 -20.07 -23.48 -6.12
CA ARG A 311 -20.62 -24.62 -5.38
C ARG A 311 -19.94 -25.90 -5.83
N SER A 312 -19.17 -26.49 -4.93
CA SER A 312 -18.43 -27.72 -5.18
C SER A 312 -18.04 -28.37 -3.84
N PRO A 313 -17.72 -29.68 -3.82
CA PRO A 313 -17.21 -30.32 -2.61
C PRO A 313 -15.96 -29.62 -2.05
N ALA A 314 -15.04 -29.18 -2.92
CA ALA A 314 -13.84 -28.46 -2.51
C ALA A 314 -14.17 -27.12 -1.83
N PHE A 315 -15.15 -26.37 -2.35
CA PHE A 315 -15.59 -25.13 -1.72
C PHE A 315 -16.29 -25.38 -0.38
N SER A 316 -17.10 -26.44 -0.26
CA SER A 316 -17.71 -26.82 1.02
C SER A 316 -16.65 -27.17 2.06
N THR A 317 -15.64 -27.97 1.72
CA THR A 317 -14.50 -28.29 2.61
C THR A 317 -13.73 -27.02 3.01
N PHE A 318 -13.49 -26.11 2.07
CA PHE A 318 -12.87 -24.81 2.38
C PHE A 318 -13.70 -23.99 3.39
N VAL A 319 -15.03 -23.94 3.23
CA VAL A 319 -15.93 -23.22 4.15
C VAL A 319 -15.86 -23.84 5.56
N GLU A 320 -15.81 -25.16 5.67
CA GLU A 320 -15.64 -25.86 6.97
C GLU A 320 -14.30 -25.49 7.62
N GLN A 321 -13.21 -25.51 6.86
CA GLN A 321 -11.87 -25.14 7.35
C GLN A 321 -11.83 -23.67 7.78
N LEU A 322 -12.38 -22.75 6.98
CA LEU A 322 -12.44 -21.34 7.33
C LEU A 322 -13.31 -21.10 8.59
N THR A 323 -14.39 -21.86 8.74
CA THR A 323 -15.27 -21.84 9.92
C THR A 323 -14.48 -22.20 11.18
N GLU A 324 -13.68 -23.27 11.14
CA GLU A 324 -12.81 -23.67 12.24
C GLU A 324 -11.76 -22.60 12.56
N GLN A 325 -11.05 -22.11 11.53
CA GLN A 325 -10.02 -21.08 11.69
C GLN A 325 -10.59 -19.81 12.31
N MET A 326 -11.73 -19.31 11.82
CA MET A 326 -12.41 -18.12 12.34
C MET A 326 -12.97 -18.34 13.77
N GLY A 327 -13.56 -19.50 14.03
CA GLY A 327 -14.12 -19.83 15.36
C GLY A 327 -13.07 -19.96 16.46
N SER A 328 -11.82 -20.23 16.10
CA SER A 328 -10.69 -20.34 17.03
C SER A 328 -10.04 -19.00 17.41
N GLN A 329 -10.40 -17.89 16.73
CA GLN A 329 -9.76 -16.61 16.93
C GLN A 329 -10.10 -15.99 18.28
N ALA A 330 -9.10 -15.42 18.94
CA ALA A 330 -9.28 -14.67 20.18
C ALA A 330 -9.93 -13.30 19.89
N PRO A 331 -10.74 -12.76 20.82
CA PRO A 331 -11.25 -11.41 20.68
C PRO A 331 -10.10 -10.38 20.74
N GLN A 332 -10.25 -9.30 19.98
CA GLN A 332 -9.23 -8.25 19.87
C GLN A 332 -9.80 -6.88 20.22
N THR A 333 -8.99 -6.04 20.85
CA THR A 333 -9.37 -4.64 21.14
C THR A 333 -9.39 -3.84 19.84
N MET A 334 -10.47 -3.08 19.60
CA MET A 334 -10.58 -2.16 18.47
C MET A 334 -9.96 -0.80 18.77
N LEU A 335 -9.80 0.04 17.75
CA LEU A 335 -9.16 1.36 17.82
C LEU A 335 -9.79 2.30 18.85
N ASN A 336 -11.08 2.15 19.12
CA ASN A 336 -11.81 2.90 20.13
C ASN A 336 -13.20 2.27 20.37
N ALA A 337 -13.83 2.68 21.48
CA ALA A 337 -15.17 2.23 21.85
C ALA A 337 -16.24 2.59 20.80
N GLY A 338 -16.04 3.66 20.02
CA GLY A 338 -16.94 4.02 18.91
C GLY A 338 -16.92 3.00 17.79
N GLY A 339 -15.72 2.59 17.37
CA GLY A 339 -15.49 1.53 16.39
C GLY A 339 -16.11 0.21 16.83
N LEU A 340 -15.90 -0.20 18.09
CA LEU A 340 -16.52 -1.41 18.64
C LEU A 340 -18.05 -1.35 18.61
N ARG A 341 -18.66 -0.21 18.97
CA ARG A 341 -20.12 -0.07 18.88
C ARG A 341 -20.64 -0.18 17.45
N SER A 342 -19.94 0.41 16.49
CA SER A 342 -20.30 0.30 15.06
C SER A 342 -20.17 -1.13 14.56
N TYR A 343 -19.07 -1.82 14.93
CA TYR A 343 -18.86 -3.22 14.64
C TYR A 343 -19.97 -4.11 15.20
N SER A 344 -20.28 -3.99 16.50
CA SER A 344 -21.34 -4.76 17.14
C SER A 344 -22.70 -4.58 16.47
N LYS A 345 -23.03 -3.34 16.06
CA LYS A 345 -24.26 -3.07 15.30
C LYS A 345 -24.27 -3.73 13.92
N GLY A 346 -23.14 -3.72 13.21
CA GLY A 346 -23.01 -4.40 11.92
C GLY A 346 -23.19 -5.91 12.04
N VAL A 347 -22.57 -6.52 13.07
CA VAL A 347 -22.74 -7.94 13.41
C VAL A 347 -24.19 -8.27 13.78
N GLU A 348 -24.84 -7.43 14.60
CA GLU A 348 -26.25 -7.60 14.96
C GLU A 348 -27.16 -7.54 13.72
N HIS A 349 -26.89 -6.62 12.79
CA HIS A 349 -27.64 -6.52 11.55
C HIS A 349 -27.51 -7.80 10.71
N LEU A 350 -26.29 -8.33 10.56
CA LEU A 350 -26.04 -9.60 9.86
C LEU A 350 -26.75 -10.78 10.54
N LEU A 351 -26.69 -10.89 11.86
CA LEU A 351 -27.35 -11.95 12.63
C LEU A 351 -28.88 -11.92 12.50
N SER A 352 -29.46 -10.73 12.37
CA SER A 352 -30.91 -10.54 12.26
C SER A 352 -31.47 -10.80 10.85
N HIS A 353 -30.61 -10.89 9.84
CA HIS A 353 -31.04 -10.93 8.44
C HIS A 353 -31.41 -12.35 7.99
N PRO A 354 -32.63 -12.60 7.47
CA PRO A 354 -33.11 -13.96 7.19
C PRO A 354 -32.36 -14.68 6.05
N GLY A 355 -31.74 -13.93 5.14
CA GLY A 355 -30.91 -14.49 4.06
C GLY A 355 -29.43 -14.67 4.42
N VAL A 356 -29.08 -14.50 5.69
CA VAL A 356 -27.71 -14.64 6.22
C VAL A 356 -27.69 -15.72 7.29
N THR A 357 -26.71 -16.61 7.23
CA THR A 357 -26.47 -17.68 8.21
C THR A 357 -25.16 -17.41 8.93
N HIS A 358 -25.15 -17.48 10.25
CA HIS A 358 -23.94 -17.42 11.06
C HIS A 358 -23.22 -18.77 11.04
N LEU A 359 -21.94 -18.78 10.72
CA LEU A 359 -21.12 -19.99 10.61
C LEU A 359 -20.14 -20.14 11.78
N ALA A 360 -19.43 -19.07 12.14
CA ALA A 360 -18.42 -19.10 13.20
C ALA A 360 -18.33 -17.78 13.95
N GLY A 361 -17.83 -17.87 15.19
CA GLY A 361 -17.65 -16.73 16.10
C GLY A 361 -18.50 -16.87 17.36
N LYS A 362 -18.03 -16.30 18.46
CA LYS A 362 -18.81 -16.23 19.71
C LYS A 362 -19.76 -15.03 19.65
N PRO A 363 -20.83 -15.00 20.46
CA PRO A 363 -21.67 -13.81 20.60
C PRO A 363 -20.82 -12.55 20.86
N GLN A 364 -21.14 -11.46 20.17
CA GLN A 364 -20.39 -10.21 20.30
C GLN A 364 -20.73 -9.53 21.63
N GLU A 365 -19.83 -9.69 22.60
CA GLU A 365 -19.98 -9.18 23.97
C GLU A 365 -18.68 -8.56 24.50
N GLY A 366 -18.79 -7.69 25.51
CA GLY A 366 -17.64 -7.10 26.19
C GLY A 366 -17.00 -5.91 25.45
N LYS A 367 -15.71 -5.67 25.73
CA LYS A 367 -14.93 -4.53 25.23
C LYS A 367 -14.01 -4.85 24.04
N GLN A 368 -14.14 -6.04 23.47
CA GLN A 368 -13.30 -6.52 22.36
C GLN A 368 -14.17 -7.08 21.24
N ALA A 369 -13.70 -7.00 20.01
CA ALA A 369 -14.36 -7.56 18.84
C ALA A 369 -14.07 -9.06 18.75
N GLN A 370 -15.11 -9.87 18.68
CA GLN A 370 -15.05 -11.30 18.34
C GLN A 370 -14.98 -11.44 16.84
N ALA A 371 -14.14 -12.34 16.32
CA ALA A 371 -14.15 -12.66 14.89
C ALA A 371 -15.47 -13.33 14.50
N GLN A 372 -16.02 -12.99 13.34
CA GLN A 372 -17.29 -13.54 12.85
C GLN A 372 -17.19 -14.02 11.41
N LEU A 373 -17.83 -15.15 11.11
CA LEU A 373 -18.00 -15.68 9.76
C LEU A 373 -19.48 -15.88 9.48
N PHE A 374 -19.93 -15.38 8.34
CA PHE A 374 -21.29 -15.54 7.85
C PHE A 374 -21.30 -16.18 6.46
N LYS A 375 -22.44 -16.74 6.07
CA LYS A 375 -22.77 -17.12 4.68
C LYS A 375 -24.06 -16.42 4.28
N ALA A 376 -24.07 -15.79 3.12
CA ALA A 376 -25.27 -15.17 2.56
C ALA A 376 -25.73 -15.87 1.29
N ASP A 377 -27.03 -15.80 1.05
CA ASP A 377 -27.58 -16.16 -0.25
C ASP A 377 -27.17 -15.14 -1.32
N VAL A 378 -26.68 -15.62 -2.47
CA VAL A 378 -26.24 -14.78 -3.58
C VAL A 378 -27.34 -13.84 -4.10
N SER A 379 -28.63 -14.22 -3.98
CA SER A 379 -29.74 -13.37 -4.39
C SER A 379 -29.77 -12.04 -3.66
N LEU A 380 -29.25 -11.94 -2.43
CA LEU A 380 -29.14 -10.68 -1.72
C LEU A 380 -28.22 -9.70 -2.46
N LEU A 381 -27.09 -10.21 -2.98
CA LEU A 381 -26.15 -9.39 -3.74
C LEU A 381 -26.76 -8.99 -5.10
N LEU A 382 -27.37 -9.95 -5.79
CA LEU A 382 -28.00 -9.73 -7.11
C LEU A 382 -29.19 -8.77 -7.05
N ASN A 383 -29.95 -8.79 -5.96
CA ASN A 383 -31.06 -7.87 -5.73
C ASN A 383 -30.61 -6.49 -5.22
N GLY A 384 -29.31 -6.29 -5.02
CA GLY A 384 -28.73 -5.02 -4.60
C GLY A 384 -28.95 -4.68 -3.13
N ASP A 385 -29.10 -5.69 -2.26
CA ASP A 385 -29.24 -5.50 -0.82
C ASP A 385 -28.05 -4.72 -0.25
N GLN A 386 -28.33 -3.67 0.51
CA GLN A 386 -27.28 -2.80 1.07
C GLN A 386 -26.36 -3.56 2.03
N LEU A 387 -26.88 -4.59 2.71
CA LEU A 387 -26.14 -5.38 3.69
C LEU A 387 -24.89 -6.04 3.12
N LEU A 388 -24.95 -6.51 1.86
CA LEU A 388 -23.81 -7.15 1.20
C LEU A 388 -22.92 -6.16 0.42
N GLN A 389 -23.26 -4.88 0.46
CA GLN A 389 -22.54 -3.80 -0.23
C GLN A 389 -21.82 -2.87 0.75
N GLU A 390 -22.13 -2.96 2.04
CA GLU A 390 -21.60 -2.12 3.10
C GLU A 390 -20.61 -2.90 3.97
N GLU A 391 -19.52 -2.22 4.31
CA GLU A 391 -18.45 -2.76 5.14
C GLU A 391 -18.89 -2.83 6.60
N VAL A 392 -18.66 -4.00 7.23
CA VAL A 392 -18.65 -4.14 8.70
C VAL A 392 -17.20 -4.02 9.16
N PHE A 393 -16.77 -2.81 9.54
CA PHE A 393 -15.37 -2.52 9.88
C PHE A 393 -14.94 -3.25 11.17
N GLY A 394 -14.24 -4.37 11.02
CA GLY A 394 -13.79 -5.25 12.10
C GLY A 394 -13.51 -6.67 11.61
N PRO A 395 -13.28 -7.65 12.51
CA PRO A 395 -12.85 -9.00 12.13
C PRO A 395 -14.01 -9.88 11.63
N THR A 396 -14.71 -9.44 10.59
CA THR A 396 -15.86 -10.15 9.99
C THR A 396 -15.64 -10.39 8.51
N THR A 397 -16.02 -11.58 8.03
CA THR A 397 -16.12 -11.85 6.59
C THR A 397 -17.38 -12.65 6.27
N LEU A 398 -17.77 -12.63 5.00
CA LEU A 398 -19.01 -13.22 4.51
C LEU A 398 -18.78 -14.06 3.25
N ILE A 399 -19.25 -15.30 3.29
CA ILE A 399 -19.18 -16.26 2.17
C ILE A 399 -20.41 -16.11 1.28
N ILE A 400 -20.18 -16.05 -0.02
CA ILE A 400 -21.21 -16.15 -1.06
C ILE A 400 -20.88 -17.35 -1.94
N GLU A 401 -21.75 -18.35 -1.93
CA GLU A 401 -21.65 -19.51 -2.81
C GLU A 401 -22.48 -19.27 -4.07
N VAL A 402 -21.88 -19.46 -5.24
CA VAL A 402 -22.55 -19.31 -6.54
C VAL A 402 -22.65 -20.66 -7.25
N ALA A 403 -23.72 -20.86 -8.03
CA ALA A 403 -24.03 -22.13 -8.66
C ALA A 403 -23.09 -22.48 -9.83
N ASP A 404 -22.74 -21.47 -10.63
CA ASP A 404 -21.98 -21.62 -11.87
C ASP A 404 -21.29 -20.31 -12.28
N ASP A 405 -20.54 -20.37 -13.39
CA ASP A 405 -19.81 -19.23 -13.96
C ASP A 405 -20.72 -18.06 -14.34
N ALA A 406 -21.97 -18.31 -14.75
CA ALA A 406 -22.90 -17.25 -15.12
C ALA A 406 -23.31 -16.46 -13.87
N GLN A 407 -23.67 -17.16 -12.80
CA GLN A 407 -24.01 -16.52 -11.54
C GLN A 407 -22.80 -15.83 -10.89
N LEU A 408 -21.58 -16.35 -11.07
CA LEU A 408 -20.37 -15.65 -10.63
C LEU A 408 -20.17 -14.32 -11.37
N LYS A 409 -20.41 -14.28 -12.68
CA LYS A 409 -20.37 -13.04 -13.47
C LYS A 409 -21.39 -12.03 -12.96
N ASP A 410 -22.64 -12.46 -12.79
CA ASP A 410 -23.72 -11.60 -12.31
C ASP A 410 -23.42 -11.05 -10.91
N ALA A 411 -22.89 -11.89 -10.01
CA ALA A 411 -22.49 -11.49 -8.66
C ALA A 411 -21.37 -10.43 -8.69
N LEU A 412 -20.33 -10.65 -9.49
CA LEU A 412 -19.24 -9.69 -9.67
C LEU A 412 -19.76 -8.37 -10.26
N GLN A 413 -20.63 -8.43 -11.26
CA GLN A 413 -21.25 -7.25 -11.87
C GLN A 413 -22.20 -6.52 -10.92
N ALA A 414 -22.72 -7.14 -9.86
CA ALA A 414 -23.59 -6.51 -8.87
C ALA A 414 -22.83 -5.73 -7.77
N LEU A 415 -21.55 -6.01 -7.52
CA LEU A 415 -20.74 -5.36 -6.48
C LEU A 415 -20.56 -3.86 -6.72
N ARG A 416 -20.66 -2.98 -5.72
CA ARG A 416 -20.24 -1.56 -5.86
C ARG A 416 -18.71 -1.43 -6.05
N GLY A 417 -18.22 -0.20 -6.27
CA GLY A 417 -16.78 0.07 -6.38
C GLY A 417 -16.01 -0.42 -5.14
N GLN A 418 -14.80 -0.93 -5.36
CA GLN A 418 -13.95 -1.54 -4.33
C GLN A 418 -12.54 -0.97 -4.39
N LEU A 419 -11.82 -1.02 -3.26
CA LEU A 419 -10.39 -0.71 -3.21
C LEU A 419 -9.58 -1.84 -3.87
N THR A 420 -9.96 -3.09 -3.59
CA THR A 420 -9.29 -4.26 -4.15
C THR A 420 -10.31 -5.32 -4.59
N ALA A 421 -9.91 -6.18 -5.51
CA ALA A 421 -10.56 -7.45 -5.79
C ALA A 421 -9.46 -8.50 -5.97
N THR A 422 -9.62 -9.65 -5.33
CA THR A 422 -8.60 -10.70 -5.30
C THR A 422 -9.12 -11.94 -6.02
N VAL A 423 -8.30 -12.55 -6.87
CA VAL A 423 -8.56 -13.87 -7.46
C VAL A 423 -7.48 -14.83 -6.97
N ILE A 424 -7.89 -15.93 -6.35
CA ILE A 424 -7.00 -17.01 -5.92
C ILE A 424 -7.26 -18.22 -6.82
N GLY A 425 -6.29 -18.51 -7.69
CA GLY A 425 -6.36 -19.59 -8.66
C GLY A 425 -4.98 -20.19 -8.96
N GLU A 426 -4.97 -21.33 -9.62
CA GLU A 426 -3.80 -21.96 -10.22
C GLU A 426 -3.61 -21.53 -11.69
N PRO A 427 -2.45 -21.78 -12.33
CA PRO A 427 -2.24 -21.40 -13.73
C PRO A 427 -3.31 -21.92 -14.70
N ALA A 428 -3.81 -23.14 -14.47
CA ALA A 428 -4.92 -23.70 -15.25
C ALA A 428 -6.22 -22.93 -15.02
N ASP A 429 -6.51 -22.54 -13.77
CA ASP A 429 -7.68 -21.70 -13.46
C ASP A 429 -7.60 -20.36 -14.21
N LEU A 430 -6.44 -19.68 -14.18
CA LEU A 430 -6.30 -18.38 -14.83
C LEU A 430 -6.53 -18.46 -16.35
N SER A 431 -6.22 -19.60 -16.98
CA SER A 431 -6.54 -19.84 -18.39
C SER A 431 -8.02 -20.11 -18.63
N GLN A 432 -8.66 -20.92 -17.78
CA GLN A 432 -10.07 -21.30 -17.88
C GLN A 432 -11.01 -20.15 -17.53
N TYR A 433 -10.63 -19.34 -16.54
CA TYR A 433 -11.37 -18.21 -16.01
C TYR A 433 -10.81 -16.87 -16.51
N SER A 434 -10.17 -16.86 -17.67
CA SER A 434 -9.64 -15.63 -18.30
C SER A 434 -10.73 -14.57 -18.54
N TRP A 435 -12.00 -14.98 -18.59
CA TRP A 435 -13.15 -14.09 -18.63
C TRP A 435 -13.32 -13.22 -17.37
N LEU A 436 -12.68 -13.53 -16.24
CA LEU A 436 -12.72 -12.69 -15.03
C LEU A 436 -12.10 -11.31 -15.29
N GLN A 437 -11.02 -11.24 -16.07
CA GLN A 437 -10.34 -9.98 -16.35
C GLN A 437 -11.30 -8.91 -16.93
N PRO A 438 -11.98 -9.13 -18.08
CA PRO A 438 -12.87 -8.11 -18.63
C PRO A 438 -14.07 -7.79 -17.72
N ILE A 439 -14.54 -8.74 -16.91
CA ILE A 439 -15.63 -8.50 -15.94
C ILE A 439 -15.17 -7.58 -14.81
N LEU A 440 -13.98 -7.80 -14.25
CA LEU A 440 -13.40 -6.95 -13.21
C LEU A 440 -13.06 -5.56 -13.80
N GLU A 441 -12.57 -5.50 -15.03
CA GLU A 441 -12.30 -4.24 -15.74
C GLU A 441 -13.56 -3.41 -15.93
N GLU A 442 -14.63 -4.03 -16.43
CA GLU A 442 -15.92 -3.38 -16.62
C GLU A 442 -16.51 -2.91 -15.29
N ARG A 443 -16.49 -3.78 -14.27
CA ARG A 443 -17.11 -3.49 -12.96
C ARG A 443 -16.42 -2.36 -12.21
N PHE A 444 -15.10 -2.28 -12.28
CA PHE A 444 -14.33 -1.26 -11.56
C PHE A 444 -13.96 -0.06 -12.43
N GLY A 445 -14.20 -0.11 -13.75
CA GLY A 445 -13.83 0.95 -14.68
C GLY A 445 -12.32 1.19 -14.74
N MET A 446 -11.53 0.20 -14.36
CA MET A 446 -10.07 0.26 -14.25
C MET A 446 -9.48 -0.93 -15.02
N PRO A 447 -8.38 -0.76 -15.78
CA PRO A 447 -7.69 -1.88 -16.39
C PRO A 447 -7.24 -2.87 -15.32
N VAL A 448 -7.24 -4.15 -15.65
CA VAL A 448 -6.74 -5.22 -14.79
C VAL A 448 -5.56 -5.85 -15.49
N TRP A 449 -4.45 -5.99 -14.77
CA TRP A 449 -3.24 -6.60 -15.29
C TRP A 449 -3.02 -7.93 -14.61
N LEU A 450 -2.74 -8.96 -15.42
CA LEU A 450 -2.13 -10.19 -14.94
C LEU A 450 -0.67 -10.16 -15.40
N GLU A 451 0.25 -10.21 -14.44
CA GLU A 451 1.67 -10.21 -14.76
C GLU A 451 2.45 -11.23 -13.96
N ASN A 452 3.57 -11.66 -14.54
CA ASN A 452 4.46 -12.62 -13.88
C ASN A 452 5.21 -11.94 -12.72
N ASN A 453 5.56 -12.75 -11.70
CA ASN A 453 6.17 -12.27 -10.47
C ASN A 453 7.54 -11.59 -10.66
N ALA A 454 8.31 -11.96 -11.68
CA ALA A 454 9.61 -11.35 -11.95
C ALA A 454 9.45 -9.95 -12.55
N THR A 455 8.52 -9.78 -13.49
CA THR A 455 8.15 -8.48 -14.05
C THR A 455 7.57 -7.57 -12.98
N THR A 456 6.62 -8.05 -12.17
CA THR A 456 6.07 -7.23 -11.08
C THR A 456 7.18 -6.88 -10.08
N ALA A 457 8.04 -7.81 -9.68
CA ALA A 457 9.15 -7.50 -8.79
C ALA A 457 10.10 -6.42 -9.36
N ALA A 458 10.39 -6.48 -10.65
CA ALA A 458 11.15 -5.43 -11.32
C ALA A 458 10.42 -4.07 -11.30
N ILE A 459 9.09 -4.05 -11.43
CA ILE A 459 8.28 -2.83 -11.27
C ILE A 459 8.40 -2.29 -9.85
N GLY A 460 8.30 -3.16 -8.83
CA GLY A 460 8.49 -2.81 -7.42
C GLY A 460 9.85 -2.17 -7.18
N GLU A 461 10.93 -2.84 -7.59
CA GLU A 461 12.29 -2.33 -7.56
C GLU A 461 12.43 -0.99 -8.30
N SER A 462 11.76 -0.82 -9.44
CA SER A 462 11.85 0.42 -10.24
C SER A 462 11.27 1.64 -9.53
N LEU A 463 10.40 1.45 -8.55
CA LEU A 463 9.68 2.52 -7.86
C LEU A 463 10.18 2.73 -6.44
N VAL A 464 10.46 1.66 -5.71
CA VAL A 464 10.79 1.73 -4.28
C VAL A 464 12.14 1.11 -3.91
N GLY A 465 12.84 0.49 -4.86
CA GLY A 465 14.15 -0.12 -4.66
C GLY A 465 15.22 0.50 -5.58
N VAL A 466 15.93 -0.35 -6.33
CA VAL A 466 17.08 0.00 -7.18
C VAL A 466 16.79 1.13 -8.18
N GLY A 467 15.52 1.31 -8.57
CA GLY A 467 15.04 2.36 -9.47
C GLY A 467 15.32 3.78 -8.96
N ALA A 468 15.69 3.93 -7.69
CA ALA A 468 16.15 5.19 -7.12
C ALA A 468 17.45 5.71 -7.74
N TRP A 469 18.32 4.82 -8.27
CA TRP A 469 19.61 5.19 -8.86
C TRP A 469 19.93 4.47 -10.17
N ALA A 470 19.29 3.33 -10.46
CA ALA A 470 19.39 2.61 -11.73
C ALA A 470 18.12 2.77 -12.57
N SER A 471 18.23 3.43 -13.71
CA SER A 471 17.14 3.47 -14.70
C SER A 471 17.18 2.27 -15.65
N ASN A 472 18.31 1.59 -15.76
CA ASN A 472 18.45 0.35 -16.55
C ASN A 472 18.94 -0.78 -15.64
N PHE A 473 18.09 -1.79 -15.41
CA PHE A 473 18.47 -2.94 -14.59
C PHE A 473 17.70 -4.20 -14.98
N ILE A 474 18.26 -5.34 -14.62
CA ILE A 474 17.61 -6.66 -14.75
C ILE A 474 17.35 -7.22 -13.35
N TYR A 475 16.13 -7.65 -13.09
CA TYR A 475 15.79 -8.37 -11.87
C TYR A 475 15.80 -9.87 -12.13
N LEU A 476 16.59 -10.63 -11.39
CA LEU A 476 16.59 -12.10 -11.38
C LEU A 476 15.75 -12.59 -10.20
N SER A 477 14.70 -13.33 -10.50
CA SER A 477 13.69 -13.79 -9.54
C SER A 477 13.95 -15.26 -9.18
N PHE A 478 14.50 -15.50 -7.99
CA PHE A 478 14.79 -16.84 -7.46
C PHE A 478 13.64 -17.29 -6.56
N ASN A 479 12.79 -18.19 -7.07
CA ASN A 479 11.63 -18.74 -6.36
C ASN A 479 11.62 -20.27 -6.53
N PHE A 480 10.46 -20.91 -6.39
CA PHE A 480 10.27 -22.29 -6.85
C PHE A 480 10.74 -22.48 -8.30
N GLY A 481 10.46 -21.48 -9.15
CA GLY A 481 11.06 -21.32 -10.49
C GLY A 481 12.17 -20.27 -10.53
N PHE A 482 12.64 -19.93 -11.73
CA PHE A 482 13.66 -18.90 -11.90
C PHE A 482 13.45 -18.08 -13.18
N GLY A 483 13.17 -16.79 -13.08
CA GLY A 483 12.88 -15.92 -14.21
C GLY A 483 13.52 -14.54 -14.05
N ALA A 484 13.25 -13.63 -14.98
CA ALA A 484 13.71 -12.26 -14.88
C ALA A 484 12.64 -11.23 -15.22
N GLY A 485 12.81 -10.02 -14.71
CA GLY A 485 12.11 -8.81 -15.15
C GLY A 485 13.12 -7.81 -15.69
N VAL A 486 12.74 -7.06 -16.72
CA VAL A 486 13.64 -6.14 -17.44
C VAL A 486 13.14 -4.71 -17.28
N VAL A 487 14.02 -3.78 -16.89
CA VAL A 487 13.71 -2.35 -16.81
C VAL A 487 14.69 -1.56 -17.66
N ILE A 488 14.17 -0.77 -18.60
CA ILE A 488 14.94 0.07 -19.52
C ILE A 488 14.41 1.51 -19.42
N ASN A 489 15.30 2.48 -19.20
CA ASN A 489 14.97 3.90 -19.02
C ASN A 489 13.89 4.15 -17.96
N GLY A 490 13.92 3.38 -16.88
CA GLY A 490 12.98 3.45 -15.76
C GLY A 490 11.62 2.80 -16.04
N LYS A 491 11.45 2.15 -17.20
CA LYS A 491 10.19 1.52 -17.64
C LYS A 491 10.34 0.00 -17.71
N PRO A 492 9.37 -0.78 -17.22
CA PRO A 492 9.35 -2.22 -17.44
C PRO A 492 9.29 -2.52 -18.94
N TYR A 493 10.06 -3.51 -19.38
CA TYR A 493 10.06 -3.97 -20.77
C TYR A 493 9.43 -5.37 -20.82
N PHE A 494 8.26 -5.46 -21.46
CA PHE A 494 7.48 -6.68 -21.59
C PHE A 494 7.82 -7.48 -22.86
N GLY A 495 8.49 -6.86 -23.83
CA GLY A 495 8.72 -7.44 -25.15
C GLY A 495 7.47 -7.45 -26.04
N SER A 496 7.62 -7.83 -27.31
CA SER A 496 6.52 -7.79 -28.29
C SER A 496 5.40 -8.79 -28.02
N HIS A 497 5.68 -9.84 -27.25
CA HIS A 497 4.73 -10.92 -26.93
C HIS A 497 4.54 -11.11 -25.42
N GLY A 498 5.03 -10.19 -24.57
CA GLY A 498 4.95 -10.33 -23.12
C GLY A 498 6.02 -11.25 -22.48
N ASN A 499 6.88 -11.89 -23.28
CA ASN A 499 7.83 -12.91 -22.81
C ASN A 499 9.20 -12.34 -22.38
N ALA A 500 9.37 -11.02 -22.28
CA ALA A 500 10.65 -10.46 -21.88
C ALA A 500 11.02 -10.90 -20.47
N GLY A 501 12.24 -11.43 -20.31
CA GLY A 501 12.72 -11.95 -19.02
C GLY A 501 12.51 -13.45 -18.81
N GLU A 502 11.88 -14.15 -19.75
CA GLU A 502 11.90 -15.62 -19.77
C GLU A 502 13.33 -16.15 -19.99
N ILE A 503 13.76 -17.10 -19.15
CA ILE A 503 15.12 -17.65 -19.15
C ILE A 503 15.09 -19.08 -19.69
N THR A 504 15.20 -19.20 -21.01
CA THR A 504 15.12 -20.47 -21.77
C THR A 504 16.49 -21.09 -22.06
N LEU A 505 17.53 -20.73 -21.29
CA LEU A 505 18.90 -21.23 -21.46
C LEU A 505 19.08 -22.71 -21.09
N TYR A 506 18.05 -23.38 -20.58
CA TYR A 506 18.12 -24.74 -20.02
C TYR A 506 17.20 -25.65 -20.82
N ASN A 507 17.75 -26.73 -21.39
CA ASN A 507 16.93 -27.83 -21.90
C ASN A 507 16.48 -28.76 -20.76
N ASP A 508 15.68 -29.79 -21.06
CA ASP A 508 15.14 -30.72 -20.06
C ASP A 508 16.25 -31.41 -19.24
N GLU A 509 17.37 -31.77 -19.87
CA GLU A 509 18.53 -32.41 -19.22
C GLU A 509 19.32 -31.43 -18.33
N GLU A 510 19.40 -30.16 -18.72
CA GLU A 510 20.10 -29.09 -18.00
C GLU A 510 19.21 -28.38 -16.98
N SER A 511 17.93 -28.77 -16.86
CA SER A 511 16.94 -28.11 -16.00
C SER A 511 17.38 -28.03 -14.53
N ILE A 512 18.10 -29.04 -14.03
CA ILE A 512 18.67 -29.09 -12.67
C ILE A 512 19.79 -28.06 -12.41
N ASN A 513 20.39 -27.52 -13.49
CA ASN A 513 21.40 -26.46 -13.42
C ASN A 513 20.78 -25.06 -13.39
N ARG A 514 19.45 -24.96 -13.50
CA ARG A 514 18.72 -23.69 -13.32
C ARG A 514 18.82 -23.29 -11.85
N PRO A 515 19.16 -22.03 -11.52
CA PRO A 515 19.23 -21.56 -10.14
C PRO A 515 17.83 -21.28 -9.56
N ALA A 516 16.94 -22.27 -9.66
CA ALA A 516 15.63 -22.26 -9.03
C ALA A 516 15.70 -22.94 -7.65
N LEU A 517 15.03 -22.36 -6.66
CA LEU A 517 15.10 -22.82 -5.27
C LEU A 517 14.43 -24.19 -5.08
N ARG A 518 13.55 -24.63 -5.99
CA ARG A 518 13.06 -26.02 -6.00
C ARG A 518 14.20 -27.04 -6.05
N TYR A 519 15.21 -26.81 -6.90
CA TYR A 519 16.34 -27.75 -7.00
C TYR A 519 17.28 -27.67 -5.79
N LEU A 520 17.24 -26.57 -5.02
CA LEU A 520 17.91 -26.49 -3.73
C LEU A 520 17.13 -27.26 -2.67
N LEU A 521 15.79 -27.14 -2.63
CA LEU A 521 14.96 -27.98 -1.76
C LEU A 521 15.19 -29.47 -2.02
N ASP A 522 15.16 -29.88 -3.29
CA ASP A 522 15.41 -31.27 -3.68
C ASP A 522 16.81 -31.75 -3.20
N GLU A 523 17.83 -30.91 -3.32
CA GLU A 523 19.20 -31.19 -2.84
C GLU A 523 19.26 -31.29 -1.31
N LEU A 524 18.63 -30.36 -0.59
CA LEU A 524 18.57 -30.33 0.87
C LEU A 524 17.86 -31.57 1.42
N HIS A 525 16.75 -31.98 0.81
CA HIS A 525 16.02 -33.20 1.18
C HIS A 525 16.86 -34.46 0.97
N GLN A 526 17.58 -34.56 -0.15
CA GLN A 526 18.49 -35.67 -0.43
C GLN A 526 19.64 -35.75 0.59
N ASN A 527 20.04 -34.61 1.16
CA ASN A 527 21.05 -34.51 2.20
C ASN A 527 20.47 -34.53 3.63
N GLY A 528 19.19 -34.89 3.80
CA GLY A 528 18.55 -35.12 5.09
C GLY A 528 18.07 -33.87 5.83
N VAL A 529 18.08 -32.69 5.19
CA VAL A 529 17.59 -31.44 5.77
C VAL A 529 16.09 -31.33 5.52
N GLN A 530 15.30 -31.17 6.59
CA GLN A 530 13.84 -31.04 6.51
C GLN A 530 13.45 -29.57 6.33
N VAL A 531 12.97 -29.23 5.12
CA VAL A 531 12.48 -27.90 4.75
C VAL A 531 11.24 -28.07 3.88
N ASP A 532 10.08 -27.66 4.35
CA ASP A 532 8.81 -28.10 3.76
C ASP A 532 8.37 -27.23 2.57
N SER A 533 8.94 -26.02 2.43
CA SER A 533 8.58 -25.08 1.37
C SER A 533 9.70 -24.06 1.08
N ILE A 534 9.53 -23.30 0.00
CA ILE A 534 10.43 -22.18 -0.33
C ILE A 534 10.38 -21.08 0.73
N GLU A 535 9.20 -20.86 1.32
CA GLU A 535 9.05 -19.87 2.40
C GLU A 535 9.76 -20.34 3.68
N ASP A 536 9.64 -21.62 4.00
CA ASP A 536 10.35 -22.24 5.11
C ASP A 536 11.88 -22.20 4.91
N LEU A 537 12.33 -22.45 3.68
CA LEU A 537 13.73 -22.26 3.27
C LEU A 537 14.17 -20.82 3.53
N ARG A 538 13.40 -19.83 3.10
CA ARG A 538 13.73 -18.40 3.27
C ARG A 538 13.86 -18.00 4.73
N LEU A 539 12.98 -18.52 5.59
CA LEU A 539 12.92 -18.15 7.01
C LEU A 539 13.99 -18.84 7.87
N ARG A 540 14.34 -20.08 7.55
CA ARG A 540 15.26 -20.90 8.36
C ARG A 540 16.61 -21.16 7.70
N PHE A 541 16.88 -20.55 6.55
CA PHE A 541 18.08 -20.83 5.76
C PHE A 541 19.34 -20.76 6.62
N ASP A 542 20.12 -21.84 6.56
CA ASP A 542 21.46 -21.92 7.12
C ASP A 542 22.45 -22.17 5.98
N PRO A 543 23.45 -21.29 5.78
CA PRO A 543 24.45 -21.47 4.72
C PRO A 543 25.29 -22.74 4.86
N ASP A 544 25.34 -23.34 6.06
CA ASP A 544 26.15 -24.53 6.37
C ASP A 544 25.37 -25.85 6.21
N TRP A 545 24.10 -25.79 5.77
CA TRP A 545 23.34 -27.01 5.51
C TRP A 545 23.98 -27.88 4.43
N PRO A 546 24.03 -29.22 4.64
CA PRO A 546 24.60 -30.13 3.65
C PRO A 546 23.80 -30.06 2.35
N GLY A 547 24.49 -29.93 1.23
CA GLY A 547 23.89 -29.75 -0.11
C GLY A 547 23.91 -28.32 -0.64
N VAL A 548 24.01 -27.28 0.20
CA VAL A 548 24.04 -25.87 -0.25
C VAL A 548 25.23 -25.62 -1.18
N ASP A 549 26.43 -26.03 -0.79
CA ASP A 549 27.66 -25.87 -1.59
C ASP A 549 27.62 -26.68 -2.89
N THR A 550 27.06 -27.88 -2.83
CA THR A 550 26.86 -28.74 -4.01
C THR A 550 25.93 -28.07 -5.02
N TRP A 551 24.81 -27.52 -4.55
CA TRP A 551 23.87 -26.78 -5.38
C TRP A 551 24.52 -25.52 -5.98
N LEU A 552 25.24 -24.74 -5.17
CA LEU A 552 25.98 -23.55 -5.64
C LEU A 552 26.98 -23.89 -6.74
N ALA A 553 27.78 -24.94 -6.55
CA ALA A 553 28.74 -25.40 -7.55
C ALA A 553 28.05 -25.86 -8.85
N ARG A 554 26.88 -26.50 -8.75
CA ARG A 554 26.10 -26.97 -9.89
C ARG A 554 25.53 -25.82 -10.73
N VAL A 555 24.95 -24.80 -10.09
CA VAL A 555 24.25 -23.71 -10.80
C VAL A 555 25.18 -22.57 -11.24
N LYS A 556 26.37 -22.48 -10.65
CA LYS A 556 27.31 -21.39 -10.96
C LYS A 556 27.65 -21.24 -12.45
N PRO A 557 28.02 -22.30 -13.21
CA PRO A 557 28.45 -22.13 -14.60
C PRO A 557 27.35 -21.55 -15.50
N THR A 558 26.09 -21.92 -15.27
CA THR A 558 24.93 -21.43 -16.02
C THR A 558 24.52 -20.02 -15.58
N LEU A 559 24.60 -19.73 -14.28
CA LEU A 559 24.39 -18.37 -13.76
C LEU A 559 25.43 -17.38 -14.32
N ASP A 560 26.72 -17.75 -14.35
CA ASP A 560 27.76 -16.92 -14.95
C ASP A 560 27.45 -16.62 -16.44
N ARG A 561 27.07 -17.64 -17.23
CA ARG A 561 26.67 -17.48 -18.64
C ARG A 561 25.53 -16.46 -18.77
N LEU A 562 24.50 -16.62 -17.96
CA LEU A 562 23.32 -15.76 -17.97
C LEU A 562 23.70 -14.31 -17.64
N VAL A 563 24.40 -14.06 -16.52
CA VAL A 563 24.75 -12.71 -16.09
C VAL A 563 25.65 -12.01 -17.12
N ASN A 564 26.60 -12.74 -17.72
CA ASN A 564 27.42 -12.19 -18.80
C ASN A 564 26.62 -11.87 -20.07
N ALA A 565 25.67 -12.73 -20.44
CA ALA A 565 24.78 -12.48 -21.57
C ALA A 565 23.91 -11.23 -21.32
N LEU A 566 23.33 -11.10 -20.12
CA LEU A 566 22.54 -9.93 -19.73
C LEU A 566 23.38 -8.65 -19.76
N ALA A 567 24.60 -8.70 -19.22
CA ALA A 567 25.52 -7.56 -19.24
C ALA A 567 25.89 -7.14 -20.67
N GLY A 568 26.14 -8.10 -21.57
CA GLY A 568 26.50 -7.80 -22.96
C GLY A 568 25.33 -7.36 -23.84
N LEU A 569 24.12 -7.86 -23.59
CA LEU A 569 22.94 -7.58 -24.40
C LEU A 569 22.21 -6.29 -23.98
N PHE A 570 22.12 -6.02 -22.68
CA PHE A 570 21.34 -4.89 -22.15
C PHE A 570 22.19 -3.73 -21.62
N ASP A 571 23.49 -3.97 -21.33
CA ASP A 571 24.37 -3.01 -20.66
C ASP A 571 23.71 -2.33 -19.44
N PRO A 572 23.15 -3.10 -18.49
CA PRO A 572 22.41 -2.52 -17.39
C PRO A 572 23.36 -1.87 -16.37
N GLN A 573 22.84 -0.91 -15.60
CA GLN A 573 23.55 -0.39 -14.44
C GLN A 573 23.61 -1.42 -13.31
N ALA A 574 22.59 -2.28 -13.21
CA ALA A 574 22.46 -3.28 -12.15
C ALA A 574 21.84 -4.60 -12.62
N VAL A 575 22.26 -5.69 -11.97
CA VAL A 575 21.53 -6.97 -11.97
C VAL A 575 21.17 -7.30 -10.52
N VAL A 576 19.87 -7.32 -10.25
CA VAL A 576 19.30 -7.46 -8.93
C VAL A 576 18.91 -8.91 -8.68
N PHE A 577 19.38 -9.49 -7.58
CA PHE A 577 19.07 -10.84 -7.14
C PHE A 577 17.95 -10.76 -6.10
N GLY A 578 16.76 -11.25 -6.44
CA GLY A 578 15.59 -11.19 -5.57
C GLY A 578 14.70 -12.42 -5.64
N GLY A 579 13.41 -12.23 -5.39
CA GLY A 579 12.42 -13.29 -5.20
C GLY A 579 12.41 -13.73 -3.74
N GLN A 580 12.22 -15.02 -3.51
CA GLN A 580 12.28 -15.64 -2.18
C GLN A 580 13.71 -16.06 -1.80
N LEU A 581 14.74 -15.50 -2.43
CA LEU A 581 16.14 -15.80 -2.19
C LEU A 581 16.55 -15.44 -0.75
N PRO A 582 17.06 -16.40 0.07
CA PRO A 582 17.67 -16.05 1.35
C PRO A 582 18.82 -15.06 1.14
N PRO A 583 18.90 -13.95 1.92
CA PRO A 583 19.93 -12.93 1.71
C PRO A 583 21.35 -13.47 1.73
N GLU A 584 21.65 -14.42 2.62
CA GLU A 584 22.99 -15.01 2.71
C GLU A 584 23.33 -15.88 1.49
N LEU A 585 22.38 -16.69 1.02
CA LEU A 585 22.56 -17.44 -0.23
C LEU A 585 22.79 -16.51 -1.42
N GLY A 586 22.04 -15.41 -1.50
CA GLY A 586 22.19 -14.44 -2.57
C GLY A 586 23.54 -13.71 -2.55
N ARG A 587 24.08 -13.37 -1.36
CA ARG A 587 25.46 -12.86 -1.23
C ARG A 587 26.49 -13.85 -1.75
N ARG A 588 26.33 -15.15 -1.44
CA ARG A 588 27.22 -16.21 -1.93
C ARG A 588 27.14 -16.36 -3.46
N LEU A 589 25.94 -16.32 -4.05
CA LEU A 589 25.74 -16.34 -5.50
C LEU A 589 26.39 -15.14 -6.19
N ILE A 590 26.19 -13.92 -5.65
CA ILE A 590 26.79 -12.69 -6.16
C ILE A 590 28.33 -12.79 -6.11
N ALA A 591 28.89 -13.17 -4.97
CA ALA A 591 30.34 -13.29 -4.78
C ALA A 591 30.96 -14.37 -5.68
N ALA A 592 30.22 -15.44 -5.98
CA ALA A 592 30.66 -16.51 -6.86
C ALA A 592 30.52 -16.16 -8.36
N THR A 593 29.71 -15.16 -8.73
CA THR A 593 29.44 -14.83 -10.14
C THR A 593 30.66 -14.20 -10.79
N ALA A 594 31.12 -14.78 -11.91
CA ALA A 594 32.29 -14.30 -12.64
C ALA A 594 31.91 -13.64 -13.97
N PHE A 595 32.51 -12.48 -14.26
CA PHE A 595 32.43 -11.87 -15.60
C PHE A 595 33.55 -12.39 -16.51
N TRP A 596 33.22 -12.70 -17.75
CA TRP A 596 34.15 -13.22 -18.75
C TRP A 596 34.44 -12.20 -19.86
N GLY A 597 35.55 -12.43 -20.57
CA GLY A 597 35.96 -11.69 -21.78
C GLY A 597 36.87 -10.49 -21.52
N ALA A 598 37.94 -10.40 -22.31
CA ALA A 598 38.68 -9.16 -22.55
C ALA A 598 38.08 -8.45 -23.78
N HIS A 599 37.79 -7.15 -23.67
CA HIS A 599 37.16 -6.38 -24.75
C HIS A 599 38.15 -5.47 -25.49
N ARG A 600 37.70 -4.98 -26.66
CA ARG A 600 38.41 -4.13 -27.63
C ARG A 600 39.42 -3.19 -26.95
N TYR A 601 40.66 -3.22 -27.42
CA TYR A 601 41.74 -2.33 -27.01
C TYR A 601 42.23 -2.47 -25.55
N ASN A 602 42.10 -3.65 -24.93
CA ASN A 602 42.60 -3.96 -23.58
C ASN A 602 41.95 -3.14 -22.44
N ALA A 603 40.77 -2.55 -22.65
CA ALA A 603 40.00 -1.89 -21.61
C ALA A 603 38.76 -2.74 -21.23
N PRO A 604 38.56 -3.10 -19.95
CA PRO A 604 37.32 -3.76 -19.53
C PRO A 604 36.16 -2.75 -19.59
N PRO A 605 34.99 -3.13 -20.13
CA PRO A 605 33.81 -2.27 -20.08
C PRO A 605 33.36 -2.09 -18.62
N PRO A 606 32.67 -0.98 -18.30
CA PRO A 606 31.89 -0.90 -17.06
C PRO A 606 31.01 -2.16 -16.94
N ARG A 607 30.92 -2.73 -15.73
CA ARG A 607 30.09 -3.91 -15.47
C ARG A 607 28.89 -3.48 -14.63
N PRO A 608 27.74 -4.16 -14.76
CA PRO A 608 26.62 -3.92 -13.87
C PRO A 608 27.02 -4.23 -12.43
N GLN A 609 26.48 -3.46 -11.50
CA GLN A 609 26.53 -3.81 -10.09
C GLN A 609 25.63 -5.03 -9.86
N LEU A 610 26.18 -6.08 -9.24
CA LEU A 610 25.39 -7.22 -8.77
C LEU A 610 25.01 -6.95 -7.31
N LEU A 611 23.72 -6.97 -7.01
CA LEU A 611 23.22 -6.70 -5.67
C LEU A 611 21.96 -7.50 -5.35
N LEU A 612 21.63 -7.60 -4.06
CA LEU A 612 20.34 -8.10 -3.63
C LEU A 612 19.24 -7.07 -3.91
N SER A 613 17.99 -7.53 -3.98
CA SER A 613 16.79 -6.68 -3.93
C SER A 613 16.90 -5.65 -2.80
N GLU A 614 16.72 -4.36 -3.14
CA GLU A 614 16.71 -3.25 -2.16
C GLU A 614 15.30 -2.98 -1.63
N THR A 615 14.28 -3.61 -2.23
CA THR A 615 12.91 -3.51 -1.76
C THR A 615 12.73 -4.23 -0.42
N ASN A 616 12.11 -3.56 0.55
CA ASN A 616 11.72 -4.19 1.81
C ASN A 616 10.41 -4.95 1.65
N GLY A 617 10.44 -6.28 1.81
CA GLY A 617 9.27 -7.15 1.71
C GLY A 617 9.24 -7.93 0.40
N ASP A 618 8.06 -8.39 -0.01
CA ASP A 618 7.87 -9.08 -1.28
C ASP A 618 7.81 -8.08 -2.44
N ALA A 619 8.91 -7.96 -3.18
CA ALA A 619 9.02 -7.07 -4.33
C ALA A 619 7.95 -7.35 -5.40
N ALA A 620 7.56 -8.61 -5.61
CA ALA A 620 6.55 -8.98 -6.60
C ALA A 620 5.17 -8.48 -6.19
N ALA A 621 4.79 -8.67 -4.93
CA ALA A 621 3.53 -8.18 -4.38
C ALA A 621 3.47 -6.64 -4.39
N ILE A 622 4.56 -5.99 -3.96
CA ILE A 622 4.70 -4.53 -4.01
C ILE A 622 4.56 -4.04 -5.45
N GLY A 623 5.28 -4.66 -6.38
CA GLY A 623 5.23 -4.32 -7.79
C GLY A 623 3.84 -4.48 -8.40
N ALA A 624 3.15 -5.59 -8.10
CA ALA A 624 1.78 -5.83 -8.55
C ALA A 624 0.83 -4.71 -8.10
N ALA A 625 0.94 -4.30 -6.83
CA ALA A 625 0.17 -3.19 -6.28
C ALA A 625 0.52 -1.83 -6.92
N LEU A 626 1.74 -1.68 -7.43
CA LEU A 626 2.22 -0.44 -8.04
C LEU A 626 2.05 -0.39 -9.57
N VAL A 627 1.68 -1.49 -10.25
CA VAL A 627 1.44 -1.49 -11.72
C VAL A 627 0.46 -0.39 -12.14
N PRO A 628 -0.74 -0.24 -11.50
CA PRO A 628 -1.68 0.79 -11.91
C PRO A 628 -1.11 2.20 -11.76
N LEU A 629 -0.32 2.44 -10.70
CA LEU A 629 0.33 3.73 -10.49
C LEU A 629 1.41 3.99 -11.54
N LYS A 630 2.22 2.96 -11.85
CA LYS A 630 3.25 3.04 -12.88
C LYS A 630 2.66 3.43 -14.22
N GLU A 631 1.63 2.69 -14.66
CA GLU A 631 0.97 2.86 -15.96
C GLU A 631 0.22 4.18 -16.09
N ARG A 632 -0.30 4.74 -14.99
CA ARG A 632 -1.09 5.99 -15.05
C ARG A 632 -0.29 7.25 -14.80
N PHE A 633 0.74 7.21 -13.96
CA PHE A 633 1.41 8.41 -13.46
C PHE A 633 2.89 8.51 -13.79
N PHE A 634 3.56 7.39 -14.07
CA PHE A 634 5.01 7.32 -14.28
C PHE A 634 5.41 6.85 -15.69
N VAL A 635 4.49 6.93 -16.66
CA VAL A 635 4.71 6.63 -18.10
C VAL A 635 5.16 7.86 -18.88
#